data_AF-A0A3E5B1L8-F1
#
_entry.id   AF-A0A3E5B1L8-F1
#
_cell.length_a   1.000
_cell.length_b   1.000
_cell.length_c   1.000
_cell.angle_alpha   90.00
_cell.angle_beta   90.00
_cell.angle_gamma   90.00
#
_symmetry.space_group_name_H-M   'P 1'
#
loop_
_entity.id
_entity.type
_entity.pdbx_description
1 polymer ?
#
loop_
_entity_poly.entity_id
_entity_poly.type
_entity_poly.pdbx_seq_one_letter_code
_entity_poly.pdbx_strand_id
1 'polypeptide(L)'
;MMKRNLLLVPFLLFCSCLLYAGEIDDKTVVISKQPKLWQTFCLSEVRLLPGSPFYHAMQVSQQYLLDADIERMLNGRRKEVGIPEKKAYPGSNQPAGTRATDWHHYISGTSLMYAQTGDRRFLDRVNYLIDELAMLDNRKDSLYRVQGKKPELPYAKLMKGELLLNSPDEAGYPWGGLCWIPFYWQHKEFAAYRDAYLYCDNLKALNLWIKQAEPVTEFILKVNPDLFEGFLDIENGGINAVFADLYALTGDERYLAVSMKLNHQKVILNIANGKDVLYGRHANFQLPAFEGTARQYQLTGDEVCRKATQNFAGIYYRDHMNCIGGNSCYERFGRSGEITKRLGSTSSETCNTYNMMKIALNTFESTGDLHHMDYFERALYNHILASQDPETGGVTYYTMLLPGGFKSYSDRFNIEGIWCCVGTGMENHSKYGECIYFNNHQSLYVNLFIPSELNWKEKNLHLKQETDFPQGDCTTLTILESGAYNHPIYIRYPHWAGREVSVRINDEEYPLHAQAGEYIRLQHPWKTGDRIRIEMKQTFRLEAAPDDPFMNVIFRGPIAYAAQLGADHLPNEYIKTSRQNSSFLPLDDIPLFIVNKMDPDSWLKADNAVPQAYRTQKAGILKGKPKDVLLRPYYQTHHQRYSLYLKMYTPDEMACRNRVVSDELRVASDADEKAHQLSEEKSEKAPQAALSNFWEATRLGRMTDTDGWFSYQVKVNQEAARNYLVVTYWGNEKENHDFDILINGQKIAAEHLSGKYPFTFYEEVYKIPSGMADGKGKVTIRFQSHPGKKAGAVFALKVTTDPELFPDYSFYL
;
A
#
# COMPACT_ATOMS: atom_id res chain seq x y z
N MET A 1 54.44 -27.26 -58.77
CA MET A 1 53.80 -28.60 -58.81
C MET A 1 52.79 -28.64 -57.66
N MET A 2 51.49 -28.85 -57.96
CA MET A 2 50.32 -29.16 -57.07
C MET A 2 50.00 -28.17 -55.92
N LYS A 3 48.89 -27.40 -55.85
CA LYS A 3 47.40 -27.62 -55.79
C LYS A 3 46.84 -28.34 -54.53
N ARG A 4 45.88 -27.65 -53.87
CA ARG A 4 44.66 -28.13 -53.11
C ARG A 4 44.90 -28.75 -51.71
N ASN A 5 44.05 -28.68 -50.65
CA ASN A 5 42.63 -28.36 -50.33
C ASN A 5 42.54 -28.09 -48.79
N LEU A 6 41.73 -27.16 -48.24
CA LEU A 6 40.32 -27.23 -47.76
C LEU A 6 39.99 -28.19 -46.57
N LEU A 7 39.19 -27.64 -45.62
CA LEU A 7 38.31 -28.25 -44.57
C LEU A 7 38.97 -28.51 -43.19
N LEU A 8 38.33 -28.35 -42.01
CA LEU A 8 36.93 -28.20 -41.58
C LEU A 8 36.89 -27.66 -40.13
N VAL A 9 35.86 -26.86 -39.81
CA VAL A 9 35.46 -26.36 -38.47
C VAL A 9 34.77 -27.49 -37.67
N PRO A 10 34.70 -27.41 -36.32
CA PRO A 10 33.44 -27.73 -35.66
C PRO A 10 32.91 -26.53 -34.87
N PHE A 11 31.70 -26.14 -35.25
CA PHE A 11 30.84 -25.18 -34.57
C PHE A 11 30.35 -25.88 -33.30
N LEU A 12 30.74 -25.39 -32.12
CA LEU A 12 30.08 -25.78 -30.88
C LEU A 12 28.71 -25.09 -30.88
N LEU A 13 27.70 -25.83 -31.34
CA LEU A 13 26.30 -25.56 -31.07
C LEU A 13 26.08 -25.65 -29.55
N PHE A 14 26.16 -24.50 -28.87
CA PHE A 14 25.43 -24.32 -27.62
C PHE A 14 23.95 -24.35 -28.00
N CYS A 15 23.35 -25.54 -27.90
CA CYS A 15 21.91 -25.67 -27.86
C CYS A 15 21.48 -25.12 -26.50
N SER A 16 21.34 -23.79 -26.41
CA SER A 16 20.55 -23.16 -25.36
C SER A 16 19.14 -23.70 -25.54
N CYS A 17 18.75 -24.69 -24.75
CA CYS A 17 17.35 -24.83 -24.41
C CYS A 17 16.97 -23.48 -23.81
N LEU A 18 16.31 -22.63 -24.60
CA LEU A 18 15.68 -21.41 -24.12
C LEU A 18 14.63 -21.89 -23.12
N LEU A 19 15.00 -21.93 -21.85
CA LEU A 19 14.08 -22.09 -20.75
C LEU A 19 13.40 -20.73 -20.65
N TYR A 20 12.15 -20.65 -21.12
CA TYR A 20 11.36 -19.44 -20.92
C TYR A 20 10.94 -19.38 -19.43
N ALA A 21 10.92 -18.17 -18.90
CA ALA A 21 10.67 -17.77 -17.52
C ALA A 21 9.99 -16.39 -17.55
N GLY A 22 9.93 -15.66 -16.43
CA GLY A 22 9.43 -14.28 -16.46
C GLY A 22 10.21 -13.38 -17.44
N GLU A 23 9.62 -12.27 -17.89
CA GLU A 23 10.15 -11.47 -19.01
C GLU A 23 11.61 -11.03 -18.85
N ILE A 24 12.04 -10.75 -17.62
CA ILE A 24 13.43 -10.37 -17.34
C ILE A 24 14.38 -11.57 -17.31
N ASP A 25 13.91 -12.72 -16.82
CA ASP A 25 14.71 -13.93 -16.73
C ASP A 25 14.98 -14.49 -18.14
N ASP A 26 14.05 -14.31 -19.07
CA ASP A 26 14.22 -14.62 -20.51
C ASP A 26 15.31 -13.81 -21.21
N LYS A 27 15.57 -12.60 -20.70
CA LYS A 27 16.50 -11.65 -21.31
C LYS A 27 17.76 -11.46 -20.50
N THR A 28 17.92 -12.18 -19.38
CA THR A 28 19.11 -12.05 -18.55
C THR A 28 20.31 -12.71 -19.22
N VAL A 29 21.43 -12.00 -19.23
CA VAL A 29 22.72 -12.50 -19.76
C VAL A 29 23.66 -12.95 -18.66
N VAL A 30 23.29 -12.70 -17.39
CA VAL A 30 24.08 -13.04 -16.21
C VAL A 30 23.58 -14.34 -15.61
N ILE A 31 24.50 -15.23 -15.25
CA ILE A 31 24.16 -16.43 -14.47
C ILE A 31 24.02 -16.01 -13.00
N SER A 32 22.80 -16.14 -12.46
CA SER A 32 22.54 -15.88 -11.05
C SER A 32 23.34 -16.82 -10.14
N LYS A 33 23.90 -16.27 -9.06
CA LYS A 33 24.56 -17.04 -7.99
C LYS A 33 23.57 -17.69 -7.00
N GLN A 34 22.33 -17.19 -6.93
CA GLN A 34 21.25 -17.77 -6.13
C GLN A 34 20.00 -17.83 -7.01
N PRO A 35 19.76 -18.97 -7.70
CA PRO A 35 18.62 -19.09 -8.58
C PRO A 35 17.33 -18.96 -7.78
N LYS A 36 16.32 -18.33 -8.39
CA LYS A 36 14.97 -18.31 -7.84
C LYS A 36 14.48 -19.75 -7.63
N LEU A 37 13.81 -20.00 -6.50
CA LEU A 37 13.12 -21.26 -6.25
C LEU A 37 11.93 -21.40 -7.21
N TRP A 38 11.16 -20.31 -7.36
CA TRP A 38 10.00 -20.22 -8.24
C TRP A 38 10.19 -19.10 -9.27
N GLN A 39 9.72 -19.35 -10.48
CA GLN A 39 9.69 -18.38 -11.57
C GLN A 39 8.27 -18.03 -11.92
N THR A 40 8.06 -16.75 -12.21
CA THR A 40 6.83 -16.29 -12.88
C THR A 40 6.80 -16.80 -14.32
N PHE A 41 5.60 -16.79 -14.90
CA PHE A 41 5.43 -16.89 -16.35
C PHE A 41 5.51 -15.51 -16.96
N CYS A 42 5.88 -15.44 -18.25
CA CYS A 42 5.65 -14.24 -19.02
C CYS A 42 4.16 -13.87 -18.96
N LEU A 43 3.85 -12.60 -18.75
CA LEU A 43 2.48 -12.08 -18.74
C LEU A 43 1.77 -12.37 -20.07
N SER A 44 2.52 -12.53 -21.16
CA SER A 44 1.99 -12.95 -22.47
C SER A 44 1.41 -14.37 -22.52
N GLU A 45 1.77 -15.21 -21.55
CA GLU A 45 1.38 -16.62 -21.45
C GLU A 45 0.21 -16.83 -20.51
N VAL A 46 -0.13 -15.83 -19.70
CA VAL A 46 -1.26 -15.85 -18.77
C VAL A 46 -2.31 -14.84 -19.23
N ARG A 47 -3.48 -15.30 -19.63
CA ARG A 47 -4.59 -14.47 -20.14
C ARG A 47 -5.76 -14.50 -19.18
N LEU A 48 -6.19 -13.34 -18.68
CA LEU A 48 -7.40 -13.27 -17.85
C LEU A 48 -8.63 -13.62 -18.68
N LEU A 49 -9.57 -14.36 -18.07
CA LEU A 49 -10.85 -14.69 -18.67
C LEU A 49 -11.93 -13.65 -18.31
N PRO A 50 -12.90 -13.41 -19.22
CA PRO A 50 -14.04 -12.55 -18.94
C PRO A 50 -14.87 -12.99 -17.73
N GLY A 51 -15.58 -12.05 -17.11
CA GLY A 51 -16.53 -12.31 -16.02
C GLY A 51 -15.97 -12.19 -14.60
N SER A 52 -14.66 -11.97 -14.45
CA SER A 52 -14.05 -11.68 -13.14
C SER A 52 -13.94 -10.17 -12.86
N PRO A 53 -13.91 -9.76 -11.57
CA PRO A 53 -13.62 -8.38 -11.20
C PRO A 53 -12.27 -7.87 -11.74
N PHE A 54 -11.27 -8.74 -11.82
CA PHE A 54 -9.94 -8.40 -12.35
C PHE A 54 -9.97 -8.13 -13.85
N TYR A 55 -10.70 -8.95 -14.62
CA TYR A 55 -10.87 -8.72 -16.05
C TYR A 55 -11.58 -7.39 -16.30
N HIS A 56 -12.63 -7.09 -15.53
CA HIS A 56 -13.33 -5.81 -15.63
C HIS A 56 -12.42 -4.61 -15.32
N ALA A 57 -11.68 -4.65 -14.20
CA ALA A 57 -10.72 -3.60 -13.85
C ALA A 57 -9.63 -3.42 -14.92
N MET A 58 -9.12 -4.52 -15.48
CA MET A 58 -8.19 -4.48 -16.62
C MET A 58 -8.81 -3.78 -17.82
N GLN A 59 -10.06 -4.08 -18.20
CA GLN A 59 -10.75 -3.44 -19.33
C GLN A 59 -10.96 -1.93 -19.11
N VAL A 60 -11.33 -1.54 -17.89
CA VAL A 60 -11.49 -0.13 -17.52
C VAL A 60 -10.14 0.59 -17.64
N SER A 61 -9.07 -0.03 -17.16
CA SER A 61 -7.70 0.47 -17.30
C SER A 61 -7.24 0.54 -18.77
N GLN A 62 -7.59 -0.45 -19.60
CA GLN A 62 -7.30 -0.42 -21.04
C GLN A 62 -7.90 0.84 -21.68
N GLN A 63 -9.17 1.13 -21.38
CA GLN A 63 -9.82 2.32 -21.90
C GLN A 63 -9.17 3.60 -21.36
N TYR A 64 -8.83 3.63 -20.06
CA TYR A 64 -8.11 4.74 -19.46
C TYR A 64 -6.80 5.05 -20.21
N LEU A 65 -5.96 4.04 -20.45
CA LEU A 65 -4.70 4.19 -21.17
C LEU A 65 -4.91 4.65 -22.62
N LEU A 66 -5.93 4.13 -23.32
CA LEU A 66 -6.25 4.54 -24.69
C LEU A 66 -6.79 5.97 -24.78
N ASP A 67 -7.47 6.46 -23.74
CA ASP A 67 -7.99 7.83 -23.71
C ASP A 67 -6.89 8.88 -23.46
N ALA A 68 -5.71 8.48 -23.01
CA ALA A 68 -4.59 9.39 -22.80
C ALA A 68 -4.10 10.01 -24.12
N ASP A 69 -3.96 11.34 -24.16
CA ASP A 69 -3.39 12.08 -25.28
C ASP A 69 -1.85 12.11 -25.21
N ILE A 70 -1.21 11.09 -25.77
CA ILE A 70 0.26 10.90 -25.73
C ILE A 70 1.06 12.05 -26.36
N GLU A 71 0.43 12.85 -27.24
CA GLU A 71 1.07 14.02 -27.85
C GLU A 71 1.19 15.18 -26.86
N ARG A 72 0.14 15.43 -26.07
CA ARG A 72 0.14 16.47 -25.03
C ARG A 72 1.02 16.08 -23.85
N MET A 73 1.12 14.79 -23.56
CA MET A 73 2.02 14.23 -22.54
C MET A 73 3.48 14.65 -22.75
N LEU A 74 3.91 14.79 -24.00
CA LEU A 74 5.28 15.18 -24.38
C LEU A 74 5.53 16.70 -24.41
N ASN A 75 4.53 17.54 -24.12
CA ASN A 75 4.66 19.00 -24.23
C ASN A 75 5.86 19.55 -23.44
N GLY A 76 6.06 19.09 -22.20
CA GLY A 76 7.19 19.53 -21.37
C GLY A 76 8.55 19.23 -22.03
N ARG A 77 8.71 18.04 -22.62
CA ARG A 77 9.94 17.64 -23.34
C ARG A 77 10.12 18.42 -24.64
N ARG A 78 9.03 18.69 -25.36
CA ARG A 78 9.04 19.51 -26.59
C ARG A 78 9.50 20.95 -26.31
N LYS A 79 9.01 21.53 -25.22
CA LYS A 79 9.41 22.87 -24.76
C LYS A 79 10.91 22.98 -24.50
N GLU A 80 11.52 21.98 -23.86
CA GLU A 80 12.97 21.94 -23.57
C GLU A 80 13.85 22.10 -24.82
N VAL A 81 13.33 21.71 -25.99
CA VAL A 81 14.07 21.73 -27.27
C VAL A 81 13.50 22.68 -28.31
N GLY A 82 12.62 23.59 -27.89
CA GLY A 82 12.02 24.60 -28.76
C GLY A 82 11.10 24.03 -29.84
N ILE A 83 10.44 22.90 -29.57
CA ILE A 83 9.35 22.37 -30.40
C ILE A 83 8.03 22.95 -29.88
N PRO A 84 7.15 23.48 -30.76
CA PRO A 84 5.85 23.99 -30.34
C PRO A 84 5.03 22.94 -29.58
N GLU A 85 4.49 23.35 -28.43
CA GLU A 85 3.60 22.53 -27.62
C GLU A 85 2.26 22.31 -28.34
N LYS A 86 1.60 21.18 -28.02
CA LYS A 86 0.17 20.99 -28.29
C LYS A 86 -0.67 21.72 -27.21
N LYS A 87 -1.99 21.83 -27.41
CA LYS A 87 -2.90 22.41 -26.41
C LYS A 87 -2.81 21.67 -25.06
N ALA A 88 -3.11 22.35 -23.94
CA ALA A 88 -3.22 21.73 -22.61
C ALA A 88 -4.32 20.65 -22.59
N TYR A 89 -4.24 19.65 -21.70
CA TYR A 89 -5.28 18.63 -21.57
C TYR A 89 -6.65 19.26 -21.25
N PRO A 90 -7.76 18.77 -21.83
CA PRO A 90 -9.10 19.29 -21.52
C PRO A 90 -9.40 19.19 -20.02
N GLY A 91 -9.96 20.25 -19.42
CA GLY A 91 -10.31 20.31 -17.99
C GLY A 91 -9.14 20.67 -17.06
N SER A 92 -7.90 20.41 -17.48
CA SER A 92 -6.73 20.73 -16.66
C SER A 92 -6.50 22.25 -16.60
N ASN A 93 -6.41 22.80 -15.38
CA ASN A 93 -5.97 24.17 -15.12
C ASN A 93 -4.45 24.35 -15.27
N GLN A 94 -3.75 23.30 -15.71
CA GLN A 94 -2.30 23.30 -15.84
C GLN A 94 -1.84 24.22 -16.99
N PRO A 95 -0.73 24.98 -16.80
CA PRO A 95 -0.12 25.74 -17.87
C PRO A 95 0.06 24.92 -19.16
N ALA A 96 -0.03 25.60 -20.32
CA ALA A 96 0.47 25.03 -21.56
C ALA A 96 1.92 24.53 -21.32
N GLY A 97 2.14 23.23 -21.55
CA GLY A 97 3.42 22.57 -21.25
C GLY A 97 3.46 21.65 -20.03
N THR A 98 2.39 21.52 -19.24
CA THR A 98 2.38 20.75 -17.97
C THR A 98 1.33 19.60 -17.97
N ARG A 99 1.62 18.51 -17.22
CA ARG A 99 1.22 17.11 -17.48
C ARG A 99 -0.10 16.65 -16.81
N ALA A 100 -0.97 15.96 -17.56
CA ALA A 100 -2.09 15.17 -17.02
C ALA A 100 -1.87 13.63 -17.09
N THR A 101 -0.74 13.17 -17.63
CA THR A 101 -0.20 11.80 -17.45
C THR A 101 1.32 11.84 -17.38
N ASP A 102 1.91 11.01 -16.52
CA ASP A 102 3.36 10.88 -16.41
C ASP A 102 3.83 9.88 -17.45
N TRP A 103 4.69 10.29 -18.39
CA TRP A 103 5.04 9.45 -19.53
C TRP A 103 5.78 8.18 -19.11
N HIS A 104 6.54 8.23 -18.01
CA HIS A 104 7.29 7.09 -17.51
C HIS A 104 6.35 5.94 -17.11
N HIS A 105 5.45 6.20 -16.15
CA HIS A 105 4.45 5.25 -15.71
C HIS A 105 3.47 4.87 -16.82
N TYR A 106 3.14 5.81 -17.71
CA TYR A 106 2.29 5.50 -18.86
C TYR A 106 2.95 4.46 -19.78
N ILE A 107 4.25 4.61 -20.12
CA ILE A 107 4.98 3.62 -20.91
C ILE A 107 4.96 2.26 -20.19
N SER A 108 5.33 2.20 -18.91
CA SER A 108 5.29 0.95 -18.12
C SER A 108 3.89 0.30 -18.13
N GLY A 109 2.84 1.06 -17.83
CA GLY A 109 1.46 0.56 -17.82
C GLY A 109 0.99 0.07 -19.18
N THR A 110 1.38 0.77 -20.26
CA THR A 110 1.05 0.42 -21.64
C THR A 110 1.83 -0.82 -22.12
N SER A 111 3.09 -0.94 -21.73
CA SER A 111 3.95 -2.10 -21.98
C SER A 111 3.39 -3.35 -21.31
N LEU A 112 3.03 -3.27 -20.03
CA LEU A 112 2.36 -4.34 -19.29
C LEU A 112 1.01 -4.70 -19.93
N MET A 113 0.22 -3.71 -20.32
CA MET A 113 -1.08 -3.95 -20.93
C MET A 113 -0.96 -4.65 -22.29
N TYR A 114 0.04 -4.29 -23.09
CA TYR A 114 0.37 -5.02 -24.31
C TYR A 114 0.72 -6.48 -24.00
N ALA A 115 1.59 -6.73 -23.02
CA ALA A 115 1.96 -8.09 -22.64
C ALA A 115 0.76 -8.90 -22.15
N GLN A 116 -0.15 -8.34 -21.36
CA GLN A 116 -1.34 -9.01 -20.82
C GLN A 116 -2.46 -9.26 -21.85
N THR A 117 -2.55 -8.44 -22.90
CA THR A 117 -3.70 -8.49 -23.83
C THR A 117 -3.33 -8.87 -25.26
N GLY A 118 -2.09 -8.62 -25.67
CA GLY A 118 -1.65 -8.70 -27.07
C GLY A 118 -2.19 -7.59 -27.97
N ASP A 119 -2.91 -6.59 -27.43
CA ASP A 119 -3.49 -5.50 -28.21
C ASP A 119 -2.40 -4.55 -28.74
N ARG A 120 -2.18 -4.61 -30.06
CA ARG A 120 -1.10 -3.87 -30.73
C ARG A 120 -1.22 -2.36 -30.62
N ARG A 121 -2.40 -1.80 -30.31
CA ARG A 121 -2.55 -0.36 -30.08
C ARG A 121 -1.65 0.13 -28.94
N PHE A 122 -1.43 -0.69 -27.92
CA PHE A 122 -0.53 -0.37 -26.82
C PHE A 122 0.94 -0.44 -27.25
N LEU A 123 1.32 -1.48 -28.00
CA LEU A 123 2.67 -1.60 -28.58
C LEU A 123 3.00 -0.39 -29.47
N ASP A 124 2.08 0.02 -30.34
CA ASP A 124 2.27 1.15 -31.25
C ASP A 124 2.50 2.45 -30.47
N ARG A 125 1.77 2.66 -29.36
CA ARG A 125 1.95 3.81 -28.48
C ARG A 125 3.28 3.80 -27.74
N VAL A 126 3.72 2.66 -27.23
CA VAL A 126 5.04 2.51 -26.59
C VAL A 126 6.14 2.85 -27.60
N ASN A 127 6.10 2.24 -28.78
CA ASN A 127 7.09 2.47 -29.82
C ASN A 127 7.14 3.93 -30.25
N TYR A 128 5.97 4.55 -30.46
CA TYR A 128 5.86 5.98 -30.78
C TYR A 128 6.50 6.87 -29.70
N LEU A 129 6.18 6.63 -28.41
CA LEU A 129 6.73 7.43 -27.31
C LEU A 129 8.25 7.27 -27.20
N ILE A 130 8.77 6.06 -27.34
CA ILE A 130 10.23 5.81 -27.32
C ILE A 130 10.92 6.51 -28.50
N ASP A 131 10.31 6.51 -29.69
CA ASP A 131 10.83 7.20 -30.87
C ASP A 131 10.87 8.72 -30.68
N GLU A 132 9.79 9.31 -30.17
CA GLU A 132 9.73 10.74 -29.85
C GLU A 132 10.76 11.12 -28.78
N LEU A 133 10.87 10.34 -27.69
CA LEU A 133 11.84 10.59 -26.63
C LEU A 133 13.28 10.54 -27.16
N ALA A 134 13.61 9.54 -27.99
CA ALA A 134 14.92 9.46 -28.63
C ALA A 134 15.22 10.68 -29.52
N MET A 135 14.23 11.14 -30.29
CA MET A 135 14.36 12.33 -31.13
C MET A 135 14.56 13.59 -30.28
N LEU A 136 13.77 13.76 -29.21
CA LEU A 136 13.85 14.89 -28.29
C LEU A 136 15.21 14.95 -27.60
N ASP A 137 15.73 13.81 -27.12
CA ASP A 137 17.04 13.71 -26.47
C ASP A 137 18.17 14.08 -27.44
N ASN A 138 18.15 13.57 -28.67
CA ASN A 138 19.15 13.90 -29.68
C ASN A 138 19.15 15.39 -30.05
N ARG A 139 17.96 16.01 -30.11
CA ARG A 139 17.83 17.44 -30.37
C ARG A 139 18.33 18.26 -29.18
N LYS A 140 18.04 17.84 -27.95
CA LYS A 140 18.55 18.45 -26.72
C LYS A 140 20.07 18.43 -26.69
N ASP A 141 20.68 17.29 -26.96
CA ASP A 141 22.14 17.14 -27.07
C ASP A 141 22.74 18.07 -28.13
N SER A 142 22.09 18.17 -29.30
CA SER A 142 22.52 19.04 -30.39
C SER A 142 22.45 20.53 -30.00
N LEU A 143 21.36 20.95 -29.34
CA LEU A 143 21.19 22.32 -28.86
C LEU A 143 22.24 22.67 -27.80
N TYR A 144 22.52 21.76 -26.86
CA TYR A 144 23.57 21.96 -25.86
C TYR A 144 24.94 22.14 -26.53
N ARG A 145 25.28 21.29 -27.51
CA ARG A 145 26.54 21.42 -28.28
C ARG A 145 26.64 22.77 -29.00
N VAL A 146 25.59 23.21 -29.69
CA VAL A 146 25.58 24.49 -30.41
C VAL A 146 25.69 25.68 -29.44
N GLN A 147 25.05 25.61 -28.27
CA GLN A 147 25.10 26.67 -27.26
C GLN A 147 26.38 26.66 -26.41
N GLY A 148 27.31 25.73 -26.64
CA GLY A 148 28.49 25.53 -25.80
C GLY A 148 28.15 25.15 -24.35
N LYS A 149 26.92 24.67 -24.10
CA LYS A 149 26.44 24.27 -22.79
C LYS A 149 26.67 22.78 -22.59
N LYS A 150 26.91 22.36 -21.35
CA LYS A 150 26.90 20.94 -20.97
C LYS A 150 25.58 20.62 -20.26
N PRO A 151 25.02 19.40 -20.43
CA PRO A 151 23.92 18.95 -19.59
C PRO A 151 24.37 19.01 -18.13
N GLU A 152 23.66 19.77 -17.31
CA GLU A 152 23.89 19.76 -15.87
C GLU A 152 23.15 18.54 -15.31
N LEU A 153 23.88 17.61 -14.70
CA LEU A 153 23.26 16.49 -14.02
C LEU A 153 22.37 17.04 -12.91
N PRO A 154 21.21 16.43 -12.63
CA PRO A 154 20.35 16.91 -11.56
C PRO A 154 21.18 17.13 -10.29
N TYR A 155 21.99 16.15 -9.89
CA TYR A 155 22.80 16.16 -8.67
C TYR A 155 24.13 16.94 -8.82
N ALA A 156 24.29 17.77 -9.86
CA ALA A 156 25.46 18.64 -10.02
C ALA A 156 25.63 19.62 -8.85
N LYS A 157 24.55 20.00 -8.16
CA LYS A 157 24.61 20.77 -6.91
C LYS A 157 25.41 20.04 -5.82
N LEU A 158 25.27 18.72 -5.74
CA LEU A 158 26.08 17.91 -4.81
C LEU A 158 27.57 18.01 -5.17
N MET A 159 27.89 17.92 -6.47
CA MET A 159 29.27 18.04 -6.96
C MET A 159 29.90 19.40 -6.70
N LYS A 160 29.07 20.44 -6.51
CA LYS A 160 29.52 21.81 -6.18
C LYS A 160 29.50 22.11 -4.67
N GLY A 161 29.09 21.16 -3.83
CA GLY A 161 28.93 21.37 -2.38
C GLY A 161 27.77 22.29 -2.01
N GLU A 162 26.81 22.49 -2.93
CA GLU A 162 25.70 23.44 -2.80
C GLU A 162 24.42 22.80 -2.21
N LEU A 163 24.45 21.51 -1.88
CA LEU A 163 23.31 20.80 -1.29
C LEU A 163 23.44 20.75 0.23
N LEU A 164 22.45 21.26 0.96
CA LEU A 164 22.36 21.15 2.42
C LEU A 164 21.90 19.74 2.81
N LEU A 165 22.87 18.83 2.95
CA LEU A 165 22.65 17.51 3.54
C LEU A 165 22.20 17.66 5.01
N ASN A 166 21.31 16.77 5.47
CA ASN A 166 20.66 16.82 6.80
C ASN A 166 19.67 17.96 7.03
N SER A 167 19.07 18.52 5.98
CA SER A 167 17.91 19.39 6.16
C SER A 167 16.73 18.56 6.70
N PRO A 168 15.93 19.08 7.64
CA PRO A 168 14.70 18.43 8.03
C PRO A 168 13.79 18.21 6.81
N ASP A 169 12.93 17.20 6.90
CA ASP A 169 11.94 16.92 5.86
C ASP A 169 10.88 18.03 5.74
N GLU A 170 9.94 17.87 4.81
CA GLU A 170 8.86 18.84 4.59
C GLU A 170 7.96 19.09 5.82
N ALA A 171 8.05 18.22 6.83
CA ALA A 171 7.36 18.36 8.10
C ALA A 171 8.24 18.89 9.25
N GLY A 172 9.54 19.08 9.02
CA GLY A 172 10.49 19.61 10.00
C GLY A 172 11.25 18.55 10.81
N TYR A 173 11.34 17.31 10.32
CA TYR A 173 11.95 16.20 11.07
C TYR A 173 13.22 15.61 10.43
N PRO A 174 14.07 14.89 11.20
CA PRO A 174 15.41 14.47 10.74
C PRO A 174 15.42 13.26 9.78
N TRP A 175 14.29 12.90 9.15
CA TRP A 175 14.19 11.69 8.33
C TRP A 175 14.54 11.87 6.85
N GLY A 176 14.91 13.09 6.44
CA GLY A 176 15.16 13.43 5.04
C GLY A 176 13.87 13.68 4.28
N GLY A 177 13.83 14.73 3.47
CA GLY A 177 12.60 15.23 2.84
C GLY A 177 12.45 14.95 1.36
N LEU A 178 11.27 15.27 0.85
CA LEU A 178 10.91 15.29 -0.59
C LEU A 178 11.53 16.48 -1.35
N CYS A 179 12.54 17.14 -0.80
CA CYS A 179 13.12 18.32 -1.44
C CYS A 179 13.94 17.88 -2.65
N TRP A 180 13.36 18.06 -3.84
CA TRP A 180 14.01 17.83 -5.13
C TRP A 180 14.47 16.37 -5.25
N ILE A 181 13.62 15.50 -5.82
CA ILE A 181 13.74 14.02 -5.85
C ILE A 181 14.32 13.46 -7.17
N PRO A 182 15.58 13.79 -7.56
CA PRO A 182 16.10 13.48 -8.89
C PRO A 182 16.14 11.98 -9.17
N PHE A 183 16.48 11.16 -8.17
CA PHE A 183 16.59 9.71 -8.32
C PHE A 183 15.23 9.05 -8.44
N TYR A 184 14.17 9.57 -7.80
CA TYR A 184 12.81 9.09 -8.05
C TYR A 184 12.41 9.23 -9.52
N TRP A 185 12.62 10.41 -10.12
CA TRP A 185 12.26 10.66 -11.51
C TRP A 185 13.12 9.83 -12.49
N GLN A 186 14.43 9.76 -12.24
CA GLN A 186 15.34 8.91 -13.02
C GLN A 186 14.98 7.43 -12.91
N HIS A 187 14.60 6.97 -11.73
CA HIS A 187 14.09 5.62 -11.55
C HIS A 187 12.87 5.36 -12.44
N LYS A 188 11.87 6.26 -12.46
CA LYS A 188 10.68 6.05 -13.30
C LYS A 188 11.04 6.02 -14.78
N GLU A 189 11.92 6.90 -15.24
CA GLU A 189 12.45 6.89 -16.61
C GLU A 189 13.14 5.57 -16.95
N PHE A 190 13.99 5.07 -16.07
CA PHE A 190 14.68 3.79 -16.28
C PHE A 190 13.73 2.59 -16.23
N ALA A 191 12.74 2.60 -15.34
CA ALA A 191 11.69 1.59 -15.29
C ALA A 191 10.87 1.57 -16.58
N ALA A 192 10.51 2.74 -17.12
CA ALA A 192 9.80 2.85 -18.39
C ALA A 192 10.59 2.24 -19.55
N TYR A 193 11.90 2.51 -19.63
CA TYR A 193 12.75 1.92 -20.65
C TYR A 193 12.95 0.43 -20.47
N ARG A 194 13.15 -0.03 -19.23
CA ARG A 194 13.19 -1.45 -18.89
C ARG A 194 11.92 -2.13 -19.38
N ASP A 195 10.76 -1.62 -19.00
CA ASP A 195 9.47 -2.26 -19.30
C ASP A 195 9.16 -2.25 -20.81
N ALA A 196 9.48 -1.15 -21.52
CA ALA A 196 9.39 -1.13 -22.98
C ALA A 196 10.30 -2.17 -23.66
N TYR A 197 11.49 -2.41 -23.11
CA TYR A 197 12.37 -3.47 -23.62
C TYR A 197 11.88 -4.87 -23.26
N LEU A 198 11.49 -5.10 -22.00
CA LEU A 198 11.07 -6.42 -21.51
C LEU A 198 9.77 -6.88 -22.16
N TYR A 199 8.73 -6.04 -22.14
CA TYR A 199 7.38 -6.43 -22.56
C TYR A 199 7.06 -6.12 -24.02
N CYS A 200 7.83 -5.23 -24.68
CA CYS A 200 7.57 -4.82 -26.07
C CYS A 200 8.76 -5.06 -27.02
N ASP A 201 9.81 -5.74 -26.58
CA ASP A 201 11.04 -6.01 -27.36
C ASP A 201 11.70 -4.74 -27.95
N ASN A 202 11.52 -3.58 -27.31
CA ASN A 202 12.01 -2.32 -27.83
C ASN A 202 13.50 -2.10 -27.50
N LEU A 203 14.38 -2.54 -28.41
CA LEU A 203 15.84 -2.35 -28.28
C LEU A 203 16.28 -0.89 -28.23
N LYS A 204 15.51 0.05 -28.80
CA LYS A 204 15.82 1.48 -28.72
C LYS A 204 15.67 1.98 -27.28
N ALA A 205 14.67 1.49 -26.55
CA ALA A 205 14.48 1.79 -25.13
C ALA A 205 15.69 1.32 -24.29
N LEU A 206 16.18 0.09 -24.49
CA LEU A 206 17.39 -0.40 -23.81
C LEU A 206 18.61 0.49 -24.09
N ASN A 207 18.81 0.90 -25.35
CA ASN A 207 19.92 1.77 -25.72
C ASN A 207 19.81 3.18 -25.09
N LEU A 208 18.60 3.75 -25.02
CA LEU A 208 18.36 5.01 -24.31
C LEU A 208 18.67 4.87 -22.83
N TRP A 209 18.22 3.77 -22.22
CA TRP A 209 18.48 3.49 -20.81
C TRP A 209 19.97 3.42 -20.51
N ILE A 210 20.73 2.62 -21.25
CA ILE A 210 22.19 2.52 -21.11
C ILE A 210 22.82 3.91 -21.22
N LYS A 211 22.49 4.66 -22.29
CA LYS A 211 23.04 6.01 -22.53
C LYS A 211 22.79 6.96 -21.35
N GLN A 212 21.59 6.94 -20.78
CA GLN A 212 21.23 7.82 -19.67
C GLN A 212 21.74 7.32 -18.30
N ALA A 213 21.95 6.00 -18.14
CA ALA A 213 22.48 5.39 -16.93
C ALA A 213 24.00 5.63 -16.76
N GLU A 214 24.76 5.78 -17.85
CA GLU A 214 26.21 6.02 -17.81
C GLU A 214 26.62 7.23 -16.92
N PRO A 215 26.10 8.46 -17.10
CA PRO A 215 26.49 9.58 -16.24
C PRO A 215 26.07 9.43 -14.77
N VAL A 216 25.02 8.64 -14.49
CA VAL A 216 24.60 8.31 -13.11
C VAL A 216 25.57 7.30 -12.50
N THR A 217 25.96 6.30 -13.28
CA THR A 217 26.95 5.28 -12.92
C THR A 217 28.28 5.92 -12.57
N GLU A 218 28.81 6.76 -13.46
CA GLU A 218 30.07 7.47 -13.24
C GLU A 218 30.04 8.34 -11.98
N PHE A 219 28.92 8.99 -11.70
CA PHE A 219 28.76 9.80 -10.49
C PHE A 219 28.75 8.94 -9.22
N ILE A 220 27.89 7.92 -9.13
CA ILE A 220 27.75 7.08 -7.92
C ILE A 220 29.04 6.30 -7.61
N LEU A 221 29.77 5.88 -8.65
CA LEU A 221 31.05 5.20 -8.44
C LEU A 221 32.15 6.13 -7.91
N LYS A 222 32.12 7.42 -8.27
CA LYS A 222 33.18 8.41 -7.93
C LYS A 222 32.87 9.28 -6.71
N VAL A 223 31.60 9.42 -6.32
CA VAL A 223 31.20 10.27 -5.20
C VAL A 223 31.79 9.78 -3.88
N ASN A 224 32.13 10.71 -2.99
CA ASN A 224 32.58 10.40 -1.64
C ASN A 224 31.47 9.61 -0.89
N PRO A 225 31.78 8.44 -0.30
CA PRO A 225 30.77 7.60 0.34
C PRO A 225 30.00 8.30 1.48
N ASP A 226 30.67 9.05 2.35
CA ASP A 226 30.03 9.73 3.48
C ASP A 226 29.06 10.81 3.01
N LEU A 227 29.44 11.55 1.96
CA LEU A 227 28.57 12.51 1.30
C LEU A 227 27.35 11.84 0.65
N PHE A 228 27.57 10.67 0.04
CA PHE A 228 26.51 9.93 -0.64
C PHE A 228 25.50 9.34 0.34
N GLU A 229 25.91 8.87 1.51
CA GLU A 229 24.98 8.42 2.55
C GLU A 229 23.98 9.52 2.94
N GLY A 230 24.44 10.77 3.10
CA GLY A 230 23.54 11.90 3.33
C GLY A 230 22.60 12.20 2.16
N PHE A 231 23.00 11.86 0.93
CA PHE A 231 22.15 11.99 -0.25
C PHE A 231 21.05 10.92 -0.29
N LEU A 232 21.29 9.74 0.29
CA LEU A 232 20.30 8.65 0.38
C LEU A 232 19.17 8.94 1.38
N ASP A 233 19.22 10.05 2.10
CA ASP A 233 18.08 10.60 2.84
C ASP A 233 17.04 11.30 1.93
N ILE A 234 17.35 11.51 0.64
CA ILE A 234 16.44 12.07 -0.36
C ILE A 234 15.79 10.93 -1.15
N GLU A 235 14.51 11.08 -1.50
CA GLU A 235 13.76 10.05 -2.20
C GLU A 235 14.44 9.58 -3.49
N ASN A 236 14.73 8.27 -3.54
CA ASN A 236 15.45 7.63 -4.62
C ASN A 236 14.63 6.56 -5.38
N GLY A 237 13.44 6.22 -4.89
CA GLY A 237 12.62 5.16 -5.46
C GLY A 237 13.38 3.83 -5.57
N GLY A 238 13.01 2.99 -6.53
CA GLY A 238 13.65 1.70 -6.81
C GLY A 238 14.84 1.83 -7.75
N ILE A 239 15.62 2.93 -7.64
CA ILE A 239 16.76 3.14 -8.54
C ILE A 239 17.81 2.02 -8.42
N ASN A 240 17.96 1.44 -7.23
CA ASN A 240 18.81 0.27 -7.01
C ASN A 240 18.29 -0.97 -7.76
N ALA A 241 16.98 -1.19 -7.82
CA ALA A 241 16.36 -2.29 -8.55
C ALA A 241 16.62 -2.19 -10.05
N VAL A 242 16.39 -1.02 -10.67
CA VAL A 242 16.62 -0.85 -12.10
C VAL A 242 18.11 -0.99 -12.45
N PHE A 243 19.06 -0.52 -11.63
CA PHE A 243 20.48 -0.79 -11.88
C PHE A 243 20.86 -2.28 -11.75
N ALA A 244 20.20 -3.02 -10.84
CA ALA A 244 20.36 -4.48 -10.76
C ALA A 244 19.81 -5.17 -12.02
N ASP A 245 18.66 -4.72 -12.52
CA ASP A 245 18.08 -5.21 -13.78
C ASP A 245 18.99 -4.88 -14.97
N LEU A 246 19.57 -3.68 -15.03
CA LEU A 246 20.48 -3.29 -16.10
C LEU A 246 21.74 -4.17 -16.11
N TYR A 247 22.28 -4.50 -14.93
CA TYR A 247 23.35 -5.50 -14.81
C TYR A 247 22.90 -6.86 -15.35
N ALA A 248 21.71 -7.33 -14.97
CA ALA A 248 21.17 -8.61 -15.43
C ALA A 248 21.04 -8.68 -16.96
N LEU A 249 20.74 -7.56 -17.63
CA LEU A 249 20.54 -7.47 -19.08
C LEU A 249 21.82 -7.20 -19.89
N THR A 250 22.85 -6.60 -19.27
CA THR A 250 24.07 -6.17 -19.99
C THR A 250 25.33 -6.93 -19.58
N GLY A 251 25.35 -7.52 -18.39
CA GLY A 251 26.53 -8.13 -17.79
C GLY A 251 27.57 -7.14 -17.29
N ASP A 252 27.34 -5.83 -17.37
CA ASP A 252 28.30 -4.82 -16.91
C ASP A 252 28.25 -4.68 -15.38
N GLU A 253 29.29 -5.20 -14.71
CA GLU A 253 29.42 -5.21 -13.25
C GLU A 253 29.41 -3.80 -12.62
N ARG A 254 29.70 -2.74 -13.38
CA ARG A 254 29.58 -1.35 -12.90
C ARG A 254 28.16 -1.04 -12.45
N TYR A 255 27.15 -1.54 -13.15
CA TYR A 255 25.74 -1.30 -12.79
C TYR A 255 25.36 -2.04 -11.50
N LEU A 256 25.88 -3.25 -11.29
CA LEU A 256 25.69 -3.95 -10.02
C LEU A 256 26.37 -3.19 -8.87
N ALA A 257 27.59 -2.70 -9.08
CA ALA A 257 28.30 -1.90 -8.08
C ALA A 257 27.54 -0.60 -7.72
N VAL A 258 26.93 0.06 -8.69
CA VAL A 258 26.02 1.20 -8.46
C VAL A 258 24.80 0.77 -7.65
N SER A 259 24.13 -0.30 -8.06
CA SER A 259 22.96 -0.83 -7.35
C SER A 259 23.27 -1.09 -5.87
N MET A 260 24.39 -1.76 -5.57
CA MET A 260 24.79 -2.08 -4.19
C MET A 260 25.17 -0.82 -3.38
N LYS A 261 25.77 0.21 -4.01
CA LYS A 261 26.10 1.49 -3.34
C LYS A 261 24.87 2.28 -2.89
N LEU A 262 23.70 2.01 -3.46
CA LEU A 262 22.44 2.65 -3.08
C LEU A 262 21.80 2.00 -1.82
N ASN A 263 22.43 0.99 -1.23
CA ASN A 263 21.93 0.34 -0.02
C ASN A 263 22.17 1.20 1.23
N HIS A 264 21.25 2.14 1.47
CA HIS A 264 21.32 3.15 2.52
C HIS A 264 21.55 2.58 3.93
N GLN A 265 22.63 2.99 4.60
CA GLN A 265 23.02 2.43 5.90
C GLN A 265 21.99 2.71 6.99
N LYS A 266 21.41 3.92 7.01
CA LYS A 266 20.44 4.31 8.05
C LYS A 266 19.15 3.49 8.02
N VAL A 267 18.84 2.85 6.88
CA VAL A 267 17.59 2.11 6.66
C VAL A 267 17.86 0.63 6.37
N ILE A 268 18.43 0.31 5.19
CA ILE A 268 18.59 -1.06 4.69
C ILE A 268 19.47 -1.90 5.63
N LEU A 269 20.64 -1.38 6.03
CA LEU A 269 21.55 -2.15 6.88
C LEU A 269 21.02 -2.32 8.32
N ASN A 270 20.31 -1.32 8.86
CA ASN A 270 19.64 -1.46 10.16
C ASN A 270 18.55 -2.54 10.12
N ILE A 271 17.75 -2.57 9.05
CA ILE A 271 16.69 -3.56 8.86
C ILE A 271 17.29 -4.96 8.59
N ALA A 272 18.39 -5.05 7.85
CA ALA A 272 19.14 -6.32 7.71
C ALA A 272 19.62 -6.87 9.07
N ASN A 273 19.89 -5.99 10.03
CA ASN A 273 20.23 -6.34 11.41
C ASN A 273 18.99 -6.52 12.34
N GLY A 274 17.79 -6.54 11.79
CA GLY A 274 16.53 -6.78 12.52
C GLY A 274 16.02 -5.57 13.29
N LYS A 275 16.53 -4.36 13.03
CA LYS A 275 16.07 -3.12 13.70
C LYS A 275 15.02 -2.41 12.87
N ASP A 276 13.83 -2.22 13.43
CA ASP A 276 12.82 -1.34 12.85
C ASP A 276 13.22 0.14 13.05
N VAL A 277 13.52 0.82 11.95
CA VAL A 277 13.89 2.25 11.89
C VAL A 277 12.91 3.05 11.01
N LEU A 278 11.71 2.52 10.79
CA LEU A 278 10.74 3.05 9.83
C LEU A 278 9.90 4.19 10.40
N TYR A 279 9.64 4.21 11.71
CA TYR A 279 8.78 5.20 12.35
C TYR A 279 9.08 6.64 11.90
N GLY A 280 8.03 7.32 11.43
CA GLY A 280 8.10 8.71 10.96
C GLY A 280 8.60 8.87 9.53
N ARG A 281 9.29 7.89 8.94
CA ARG A 281 9.78 7.97 7.55
C ARG A 281 8.63 7.88 6.55
N HIS A 282 8.78 8.58 5.42
CA HIS A 282 7.87 8.45 4.29
C HIS A 282 7.88 7.01 3.77
N ALA A 283 6.72 6.36 3.77
CA ALA A 283 6.57 4.95 3.49
C ALA A 283 6.96 4.61 2.06
N ASN A 284 6.29 5.23 1.06
CA ASN A 284 6.55 4.91 -0.35
C ASN A 284 7.99 5.18 -0.80
N PHE A 285 8.72 6.06 -0.11
CA PHE A 285 10.15 6.24 -0.35
C PHE A 285 10.92 4.98 0.06
N GLN A 286 10.64 4.39 1.23
CA GLN A 286 11.43 3.25 1.71
C GLN A 286 11.17 1.95 0.92
N LEU A 287 9.90 1.67 0.57
CA LEU A 287 9.51 0.37 0.02
C LEU A 287 10.29 -0.02 -1.26
N PRO A 288 10.37 0.80 -2.32
CA PRO A 288 11.07 0.46 -3.55
C PRO A 288 12.56 0.09 -3.34
N ALA A 289 13.21 0.61 -2.31
CA ALA A 289 14.59 0.27 -2.02
C ALA A 289 14.74 -1.23 -1.65
N PHE A 290 13.74 -1.83 -1.01
CA PHE A 290 13.72 -3.25 -0.66
C PHE A 290 13.33 -4.18 -1.81
N GLU A 291 12.66 -3.66 -2.85
CA GLU A 291 12.57 -4.35 -4.14
C GLU A 291 13.98 -4.52 -4.74
N GLY A 292 14.79 -3.46 -4.66
CA GLY A 292 16.17 -3.52 -5.14
C GLY A 292 17.05 -4.49 -4.36
N THR A 293 16.94 -4.56 -3.03
CA THR A 293 17.69 -5.57 -2.25
C THR A 293 17.21 -6.99 -2.57
N ALA A 294 15.92 -7.19 -2.84
CA ALA A 294 15.41 -8.50 -3.26
C ALA A 294 16.05 -8.91 -4.60
N ARG A 295 16.09 -7.98 -5.56
CA ARG A 295 16.68 -8.22 -6.87
C ARG A 295 18.20 -8.44 -6.81
N GLN A 296 18.91 -7.67 -6.00
CA GLN A 296 20.34 -7.87 -5.74
C GLN A 296 20.61 -9.27 -5.18
N TYR A 297 19.82 -9.75 -4.23
CA TYR A 297 19.96 -11.10 -3.70
C TYR A 297 19.71 -12.16 -4.78
N GLN A 298 18.64 -12.03 -5.57
CA GLN A 298 18.32 -12.94 -6.68
C GLN A 298 19.43 -13.05 -7.72
N LEU A 299 20.27 -12.01 -7.90
CA LEU A 299 21.37 -12.03 -8.88
C LEU A 299 22.70 -12.50 -8.24
N THR A 300 22.96 -12.10 -7.00
CA THR A 300 24.29 -12.19 -6.39
C THR A 300 24.41 -13.20 -5.25
N GLY A 301 23.29 -13.55 -4.61
CA GLY A 301 23.27 -14.30 -3.36
C GLY A 301 23.76 -13.53 -2.13
N ASP A 302 23.77 -12.19 -2.17
CA ASP A 302 24.21 -11.39 -1.04
C ASP A 302 23.30 -11.56 0.19
N GLU A 303 23.88 -12.05 1.28
CA GLU A 303 23.17 -12.36 2.52
C GLU A 303 22.65 -11.11 3.25
N VAL A 304 23.27 -9.95 3.09
CA VAL A 304 22.77 -8.70 3.68
C VAL A 304 21.50 -8.28 2.97
N CYS A 305 21.49 -8.34 1.64
CA CYS A 305 20.31 -8.07 0.82
C CYS A 305 19.18 -9.06 1.13
N ARG A 306 19.49 -10.36 1.29
CA ARG A 306 18.51 -11.37 1.72
C ARG A 306 17.86 -11.00 3.06
N LYS A 307 18.68 -10.70 4.06
CA LYS A 307 18.21 -10.33 5.41
C LYS A 307 17.44 -9.02 5.40
N ALA A 308 17.91 -8.02 4.66
CA ALA A 308 17.22 -6.73 4.51
C ALA A 308 15.79 -6.94 4.00
N THR A 309 15.63 -7.66 2.88
CA THR A 309 14.32 -7.92 2.28
C THR A 309 13.41 -8.74 3.20
N GLN A 310 13.90 -9.86 3.74
CA GLN A 310 13.08 -10.74 4.58
C GLN A 310 12.67 -10.07 5.89
N ASN A 311 13.60 -9.38 6.56
CA ASN A 311 13.27 -8.65 7.79
C ASN A 311 12.32 -7.49 7.51
N PHE A 312 12.48 -6.76 6.40
CA PHE A 312 11.56 -5.70 6.01
C PHE A 312 10.14 -6.24 5.81
N ALA A 313 9.97 -7.31 5.04
CA ALA A 313 8.67 -7.93 4.82
C ALA A 313 8.04 -8.41 6.13
N GLY A 314 8.81 -9.08 6.99
CA GLY A 314 8.34 -9.54 8.30
C GLY A 314 7.93 -8.41 9.25
N ILE A 315 8.72 -7.33 9.31
CA ILE A 315 8.39 -6.11 10.08
C ILE A 315 7.12 -5.47 9.53
N TYR A 316 7.01 -5.34 8.20
CA TYR A 316 5.83 -4.76 7.56
C TYR A 316 4.56 -5.52 7.91
N TYR A 317 4.53 -6.85 7.72
CA TYR A 317 3.36 -7.68 7.97
C TYR A 317 2.90 -7.65 9.42
N ARG A 318 3.85 -7.65 10.36
CA ARG A 318 3.57 -7.69 11.79
C ARG A 318 3.15 -6.33 12.35
N ASP A 319 3.86 -5.27 11.96
CA ASP A 319 3.85 -4.02 12.72
C ASP A 319 3.26 -2.83 11.97
N HIS A 320 3.22 -2.87 10.63
CA HIS A 320 2.86 -1.69 9.82
C HIS A 320 1.73 -1.92 8.83
N MET A 321 1.27 -3.16 8.65
CA MET A 321 0.19 -3.50 7.73
C MET A 321 -1.19 -3.31 8.38
N ASN A 322 -2.12 -2.69 7.65
CA ASN A 322 -3.54 -2.64 8.00
C ASN A 322 -4.35 -3.73 7.27
N CYS A 323 -5.63 -3.87 7.61
CA CYS A 323 -6.49 -4.96 7.16
C CYS A 323 -6.58 -5.16 5.63
N ILE A 324 -6.44 -4.10 4.83
CA ILE A 324 -6.49 -4.22 3.36
C ILE A 324 -5.14 -4.61 2.74
N GLY A 325 -4.11 -4.83 3.54
CA GLY A 325 -2.74 -5.10 3.09
C GLY A 325 -1.92 -3.84 2.79
N GLY A 326 -2.48 -2.65 3.03
CA GLY A 326 -1.79 -1.37 2.90
C GLY A 326 -1.10 -0.93 4.19
N ASN A 327 -0.48 0.25 4.16
CA ASN A 327 0.10 0.88 5.33
C ASN A 327 0.13 2.41 5.18
N SER A 328 0.62 3.03 6.25
CA SER A 328 0.84 4.47 6.39
C SER A 328 -0.42 5.29 6.65
N CYS A 329 -0.18 6.42 7.28
CA CYS A 329 -1.10 7.56 7.36
C CYS A 329 -0.21 8.80 7.20
N TYR A 330 -0.68 9.83 6.52
CA TYR A 330 0.15 10.97 6.10
C TYR A 330 1.34 10.56 5.21
N GLU A 331 1.20 9.47 4.45
CA GLU A 331 2.29 8.85 3.67
C GLU A 331 3.45 8.31 4.54
N ARG A 332 3.28 8.22 5.86
CA ARG A 332 4.35 7.88 6.81
C ARG A 332 4.07 6.64 7.65
N PHE A 333 5.15 5.92 7.97
CA PHE A 333 5.11 4.80 8.91
C PHE A 333 4.76 5.27 10.32
N GLY A 334 3.88 4.52 10.98
CA GLY A 334 3.52 4.71 12.38
C GLY A 334 4.55 4.09 13.32
N ARG A 335 4.23 4.11 14.62
CA ARG A 335 4.92 3.26 15.58
C ARG A 335 4.53 1.81 15.32
N SER A 336 5.42 0.89 15.68
CA SER A 336 5.18 -0.55 15.55
C SER A 336 3.86 -0.96 16.19
N GLY A 337 2.98 -1.61 15.43
CA GLY A 337 1.68 -2.14 15.88
C GLY A 337 0.56 -1.12 15.95
N GLU A 338 0.81 0.15 15.61
CA GLU A 338 -0.18 1.22 15.76
C GLU A 338 -1.04 1.39 14.50
N ILE A 339 -2.25 0.83 14.52
CA ILE A 339 -3.18 0.86 13.39
C ILE A 339 -4.37 1.78 13.67
N THR A 340 -5.11 1.57 14.76
CA THR A 340 -6.35 2.31 15.04
C THR A 340 -6.13 3.80 15.28
N LYS A 341 -5.03 4.17 15.97
CA LYS A 341 -4.67 5.58 16.22
C LYS A 341 -4.34 6.36 14.94
N ARG A 342 -4.10 5.64 13.84
CA ARG A 342 -3.70 6.19 12.53
C ARG A 342 -4.76 5.99 11.45
N LEU A 343 -5.98 5.58 11.82
CA LEU A 343 -7.10 5.57 10.90
C LEU A 343 -7.58 7.01 10.67
N GLY A 344 -7.36 7.49 9.46
CA GLY A 344 -7.58 8.87 9.01
C GLY A 344 -8.03 8.94 7.56
N SER A 345 -8.26 10.15 7.06
CA SER A 345 -8.58 10.39 5.65
C SER A 345 -7.39 10.18 4.73
N THR A 346 -6.18 10.13 5.28
CA THR A 346 -4.94 9.85 4.54
C THR A 346 -4.36 8.45 4.81
N SER A 347 -5.15 7.56 5.43
CA SER A 347 -4.73 6.17 5.60
C SER A 347 -4.52 5.47 4.26
N SER A 348 -3.50 4.61 4.22
CA SER A 348 -3.25 3.68 3.12
C SER A 348 -3.03 4.36 1.76
N GLU A 349 -1.81 4.81 1.50
CA GLU A 349 -1.41 5.20 0.15
C GLU A 349 -1.31 3.97 -0.77
N THR A 350 -1.94 4.02 -1.94
CA THR A 350 -1.98 2.91 -2.92
C THR A 350 -0.59 2.52 -3.43
N CYS A 351 0.32 3.48 -3.65
CA CYS A 351 1.69 3.20 -4.11
C CYS A 351 2.45 2.25 -3.17
N ASN A 352 2.24 2.38 -1.86
CA ASN A 352 2.90 1.52 -0.89
C ASN A 352 2.54 0.07 -1.14
N THR A 353 1.27 -0.22 -1.40
CA THR A 353 0.82 -1.60 -1.64
C THR A 353 1.34 -2.14 -2.96
N TYR A 354 1.34 -1.33 -4.02
CA TYR A 354 1.97 -1.68 -5.30
C TYR A 354 3.45 -2.08 -5.10
N ASN A 355 4.22 -1.31 -4.33
CA ASN A 355 5.63 -1.60 -4.09
C ASN A 355 5.82 -2.80 -3.14
N MET A 356 5.01 -2.94 -2.10
CA MET A 356 5.09 -4.06 -1.17
C MET A 356 4.74 -5.40 -1.85
N MET A 357 3.81 -5.39 -2.81
CA MET A 357 3.50 -6.57 -3.62
C MET A 357 4.69 -7.01 -4.47
N LYS A 358 5.48 -6.09 -5.03
CA LYS A 358 6.74 -6.43 -5.73
C LYS A 358 7.78 -7.03 -4.77
N ILE A 359 7.89 -6.51 -3.54
CA ILE A 359 8.76 -7.09 -2.52
C ILE A 359 8.30 -8.51 -2.17
N ALA A 360 7.00 -8.70 -1.93
CA ALA A 360 6.41 -10.00 -1.60
C ALA A 360 6.64 -11.01 -2.73
N LEU A 361 6.43 -10.61 -3.99
CA LEU A 361 6.72 -11.44 -5.17
C LEU A 361 8.19 -11.87 -5.21
N ASN A 362 9.12 -10.92 -5.23
CA ASN A 362 10.55 -11.23 -5.33
C ASN A 362 11.05 -12.10 -4.16
N THR A 363 10.50 -11.88 -2.96
CA THR A 363 10.83 -12.68 -1.78
C THR A 363 10.25 -14.08 -1.90
N PHE A 364 9.01 -14.23 -2.38
CA PHE A 364 8.38 -15.52 -2.65
C PHE A 364 9.13 -16.33 -3.70
N GLU A 365 9.53 -15.71 -4.82
CA GLU A 365 10.36 -16.36 -5.85
C GLU A 365 11.64 -16.97 -5.27
N SER A 366 12.20 -16.33 -4.24
CA SER A 366 13.47 -16.74 -3.63
C SER A 366 13.34 -17.72 -2.47
N THR A 367 12.17 -17.77 -1.81
CA THR A 367 11.98 -18.49 -0.54
C THR A 367 10.92 -19.57 -0.60
N GLY A 368 9.91 -19.39 -1.45
CA GLY A 368 8.69 -20.19 -1.49
C GLY A 368 7.78 -20.05 -0.27
N ASP A 369 8.00 -19.06 0.59
CA ASP A 369 7.18 -18.84 1.77
C ASP A 369 5.78 -18.31 1.38
N LEU A 370 4.75 -19.12 1.67
CA LEU A 370 3.36 -18.82 1.33
C LEU A 370 2.77 -17.64 2.10
N HIS A 371 3.39 -17.16 3.18
CA HIS A 371 2.95 -15.90 3.82
C HIS A 371 3.00 -14.71 2.86
N HIS A 372 3.96 -14.70 1.92
CA HIS A 372 4.03 -13.66 0.89
C HIS A 372 2.88 -13.74 -0.10
N MET A 373 2.38 -14.94 -0.44
CA MET A 373 1.24 -15.11 -1.34
C MET A 373 -0.09 -14.82 -0.64
N ASP A 374 -0.19 -15.08 0.66
CA ASP A 374 -1.34 -14.67 1.45
C ASP A 374 -1.42 -13.16 1.63
N TYR A 375 -0.28 -12.50 1.83
CA TYR A 375 -0.18 -11.05 1.74
C TYR A 375 -0.59 -10.55 0.36
N PHE A 376 -0.02 -11.13 -0.70
CA PHE A 376 -0.28 -10.71 -2.07
C PHE A 376 -1.76 -10.81 -2.41
N GLU A 377 -2.42 -11.92 -2.07
CA GLU A 377 -3.86 -12.12 -2.24
C GLU A 377 -4.67 -11.07 -1.45
N ARG A 378 -4.35 -10.86 -0.16
CA ARG A 378 -5.02 -9.85 0.66
C ARG A 378 -4.90 -8.45 0.05
N ALA A 379 -3.69 -8.02 -0.30
CA ALA A 379 -3.39 -6.71 -0.85
C ALA A 379 -4.03 -6.50 -2.23
N LEU A 380 -4.00 -7.54 -3.07
CA LEU A 380 -4.53 -7.52 -4.42
C LEU A 380 -6.05 -7.31 -4.42
N TYR A 381 -6.80 -8.11 -3.65
CA TYR A 381 -8.26 -7.99 -3.59
C TYR A 381 -8.69 -6.75 -2.83
N ASN A 382 -8.10 -6.48 -1.65
CA ASN A 382 -8.67 -5.51 -0.72
C ASN A 382 -8.14 -4.10 -0.90
N HIS A 383 -7.01 -3.90 -1.59
CA HIS A 383 -6.48 -2.56 -1.83
C HIS A 383 -6.33 -2.26 -3.32
N ILE A 384 -5.57 -3.06 -4.08
CA ILE A 384 -5.31 -2.74 -5.49
C ILE A 384 -6.59 -2.79 -6.32
N LEU A 385 -7.35 -3.89 -6.29
CA LEU A 385 -8.62 -3.99 -6.99
C LEU A 385 -9.62 -2.93 -6.48
N ALA A 386 -9.64 -2.68 -5.18
CA ALA A 386 -10.54 -1.72 -4.54
C ALA A 386 -10.20 -0.24 -4.84
N SER A 387 -8.98 0.05 -5.32
CA SER A 387 -8.46 1.40 -5.54
C SER A 387 -8.90 2.03 -6.85
N GLN A 388 -9.43 1.27 -7.80
CA GLN A 388 -9.92 1.79 -9.07
C GLN A 388 -11.43 1.99 -9.01
N ASP A 389 -11.89 3.11 -9.51
CA ASP A 389 -13.30 3.30 -9.82
C ASP A 389 -13.67 2.41 -11.02
N PRO A 390 -14.58 1.43 -10.85
CA PRO A 390 -14.95 0.49 -11.91
C PRO A 390 -15.64 1.18 -13.10
N GLU A 391 -16.13 2.42 -12.96
CA GLU A 391 -16.79 3.13 -14.05
C GLU A 391 -15.83 4.01 -14.85
N THR A 392 -15.06 4.87 -14.19
CA THR A 392 -14.23 5.88 -14.87
C THR A 392 -12.77 5.46 -15.07
N GLY A 393 -12.29 4.48 -14.30
CA GLY A 393 -10.88 4.10 -14.23
C GLY A 393 -10.00 5.06 -13.42
N GLY A 394 -10.59 6.10 -12.82
CA GLY A 394 -9.91 6.93 -11.84
C GLY A 394 -9.47 6.10 -10.62
N VAL A 395 -8.40 6.51 -9.96
CA VAL A 395 -7.81 5.72 -8.85
C VAL A 395 -7.76 6.50 -7.54
N THR A 396 -7.81 5.79 -6.43
CA THR A 396 -7.60 6.36 -5.10
C THR A 396 -6.12 6.67 -4.88
N TYR A 397 -5.84 7.82 -4.25
CA TYR A 397 -4.52 8.08 -3.70
C TYR A 397 -4.38 7.48 -2.31
N TYR A 398 -5.25 7.93 -1.40
CA TYR A 398 -5.47 7.35 -0.08
C TYR A 398 -6.75 6.53 -0.10
N THR A 399 -6.68 5.34 0.46
CA THR A 399 -7.82 4.48 0.65
C THR A 399 -8.30 4.65 2.10
N MET A 400 -9.17 5.64 2.32
CA MET A 400 -9.63 6.07 3.64
C MET A 400 -10.15 4.91 4.48
N LEU A 401 -9.48 4.62 5.59
CA LEU A 401 -9.85 3.54 6.52
C LEU A 401 -10.56 4.06 7.78
N LEU A 402 -10.67 5.39 7.92
CA LEU A 402 -11.46 6.02 8.96
C LEU A 402 -12.92 5.54 8.87
N PRO A 403 -13.50 5.00 9.95
CA PRO A 403 -14.93 4.68 10.01
C PRO A 403 -15.80 5.86 9.56
N GLY A 404 -16.78 5.61 8.68
CA GLY A 404 -17.64 6.66 8.11
C GLY A 404 -17.03 7.41 6.93
N GLY A 405 -15.81 7.04 6.52
CA GLY A 405 -15.13 7.55 5.34
C GLY A 405 -15.71 7.00 4.03
N PHE A 406 -15.12 7.41 2.91
CA PHE A 406 -15.49 7.03 1.55
C PHE A 406 -14.24 7.05 0.65
N LYS A 407 -14.34 6.48 -0.56
CA LYS A 407 -13.24 6.51 -1.54
C LYS A 407 -13.35 7.77 -2.39
N SER A 408 -12.22 8.45 -2.61
CA SER A 408 -12.12 9.51 -3.60
C SER A 408 -11.19 9.07 -4.72
N TYR A 409 -11.56 9.38 -5.96
CA TYR A 409 -10.84 8.95 -7.16
C TYR A 409 -10.29 10.16 -7.90
N SER A 410 -9.17 9.99 -8.59
CA SER A 410 -8.74 10.95 -9.60
C SER A 410 -9.86 11.18 -10.61
N ASP A 411 -10.17 12.45 -10.89
CA ASP A 411 -11.08 12.83 -11.98
C ASP A 411 -10.40 12.63 -13.35
N ARG A 412 -9.99 11.38 -13.61
CA ARG A 412 -9.19 10.96 -14.77
C ARG A 412 -8.04 11.92 -15.09
N PHE A 413 -8.10 12.59 -16.24
CA PHE A 413 -7.10 13.56 -16.69
C PHE A 413 -7.38 15.02 -16.27
N ASN A 414 -8.47 15.26 -15.54
CA ASN A 414 -8.88 16.57 -15.01
C ASN A 414 -8.29 16.83 -13.61
N ILE A 415 -7.02 16.52 -13.42
CA ILE A 415 -6.29 16.68 -12.15
C ILE A 415 -5.31 17.86 -12.21
N GLU A 416 -5.09 18.52 -11.07
CA GLU A 416 -4.20 19.70 -10.95
C GLU A 416 -2.71 19.32 -10.89
N GLY A 417 -2.42 18.01 -10.80
CA GLY A 417 -1.10 17.40 -10.92
C GLY A 417 -1.22 15.88 -10.96
N ILE A 418 -0.29 15.18 -11.59
CA ILE A 418 -0.26 13.71 -11.55
C ILE A 418 0.29 13.27 -10.21
N TRP A 419 -0.52 12.52 -9.48
CA TRP A 419 -0.11 11.94 -8.23
C TRP A 419 0.65 10.63 -8.49
N CYS A 420 1.59 10.25 -7.61
CA CYS A 420 2.28 8.96 -7.73
C CYS A 420 1.30 7.78 -7.87
N CYS A 421 0.18 7.79 -7.14
CA CYS A 421 -0.84 6.74 -7.24
C CYS A 421 -1.58 6.69 -8.59
N VAL A 422 -1.69 7.82 -9.32
CA VAL A 422 -2.17 7.79 -10.72
C VAL A 422 -1.12 7.11 -11.61
N GLY A 423 0.17 7.38 -11.35
CA GLY A 423 1.29 6.68 -11.97
C GLY A 423 1.21 5.16 -11.80
N THR A 424 1.25 4.68 -10.55
CA THR A 424 1.16 3.23 -10.26
C THR A 424 -0.19 2.65 -10.66
N GLY A 425 -1.28 3.43 -10.62
CA GLY A 425 -2.61 3.04 -11.06
C GLY A 425 -2.65 2.64 -12.55
N MET A 426 -1.87 3.31 -13.40
CA MET A 426 -1.71 2.92 -14.81
C MET A 426 -1.04 1.55 -14.99
N GLU A 427 -0.29 1.07 -14.00
CA GLU A 427 0.40 -0.24 -14.05
C GLU A 427 -0.38 -1.35 -13.34
N ASN A 428 -1.03 -1.05 -12.21
CA ASN A 428 -1.68 -2.00 -11.31
C ASN A 428 -2.61 -2.99 -12.03
N HIS A 429 -3.48 -2.46 -12.88
CA HIS A 429 -4.58 -3.23 -13.49
C HIS A 429 -4.16 -3.93 -14.79
N SER A 430 -2.90 -3.77 -15.21
CA SER A 430 -2.35 -4.38 -16.42
C SER A 430 -1.68 -5.72 -16.17
N LYS A 431 -1.46 -6.12 -14.91
CA LYS A 431 -0.53 -7.21 -14.55
C LYS A 431 -1.11 -8.27 -13.60
N TYR A 432 -2.42 -8.39 -13.52
CA TYR A 432 -3.08 -9.38 -12.65
C TYR A 432 -2.69 -10.84 -12.96
N GLY A 433 -2.14 -11.14 -14.14
CA GLY A 433 -1.61 -12.46 -14.48
C GLY A 433 -0.30 -12.85 -13.77
N GLU A 434 0.50 -11.90 -13.27
CA GLU A 434 1.92 -12.12 -12.90
C GLU A 434 2.13 -13.10 -11.73
N CYS A 435 1.12 -13.31 -10.88
CA CYS A 435 1.20 -14.16 -9.69
C CYS A 435 0.17 -15.29 -9.66
N ILE A 436 -0.58 -15.51 -10.75
CA ILE A 436 -1.57 -16.61 -10.78
C ILE A 436 -0.85 -17.95 -10.78
N TYR A 437 0.19 -18.07 -11.60
CA TYR A 437 0.94 -19.31 -11.80
C TYR A 437 2.44 -19.09 -11.62
N PHE A 438 3.13 -20.10 -11.13
CA PHE A 438 4.59 -20.16 -11.06
C PHE A 438 5.09 -21.52 -11.53
N ASN A 439 6.38 -21.62 -11.80
CA ASN A 439 7.02 -22.89 -12.13
C ASN A 439 8.43 -22.99 -11.55
N ASN A 440 8.98 -24.21 -11.56
CA ASN A 440 10.39 -24.49 -11.27
C ASN A 440 11.07 -25.19 -12.46
N HIS A 441 10.71 -24.80 -13.67
CA HIS A 441 11.05 -25.46 -14.94
C HIS A 441 10.49 -26.88 -15.14
N GLN A 442 9.81 -27.46 -14.15
CA GLN A 442 9.26 -28.82 -14.23
C GLN A 442 7.80 -28.87 -13.82
N SER A 443 7.50 -28.41 -12.62
CA SER A 443 6.19 -28.47 -11.99
C SER A 443 5.48 -27.12 -12.09
N LEU A 444 4.15 -27.17 -12.16
CA LEU A 444 3.28 -26.01 -12.16
C LEU A 444 2.80 -25.73 -10.73
N TYR A 445 2.77 -24.46 -10.35
CA TYR A 445 2.25 -23.97 -9.08
C TYR A 445 1.09 -23.00 -9.35
N VAL A 446 -0.07 -23.25 -8.77
CA VAL A 446 -1.28 -22.41 -8.88
C VAL A 446 -1.45 -21.67 -7.56
N ASN A 447 -1.26 -20.35 -7.58
CA ASN A 447 -1.25 -19.51 -6.39
C ASN A 447 -2.53 -18.69 -6.22
N LEU A 448 -3.04 -18.06 -7.29
CA LEU A 448 -4.26 -17.25 -7.21
C LEU A 448 -5.41 -17.90 -7.97
N PHE A 449 -6.61 -17.79 -7.41
CA PHE A 449 -7.83 -18.35 -7.98
C PHE A 449 -8.56 -17.30 -8.82
N ILE A 450 -7.89 -16.89 -9.91
CA ILE A 450 -8.38 -15.87 -10.84
C ILE A 450 -8.67 -16.54 -12.19
N PRO A 451 -9.87 -16.34 -12.79
CA PRO A 451 -10.21 -16.90 -14.09
C PRO A 451 -9.18 -16.53 -15.15
N SER A 452 -8.52 -17.53 -15.71
CA SER A 452 -7.37 -17.31 -16.60
C SER A 452 -7.05 -18.54 -17.45
N GLU A 453 -6.33 -18.33 -18.53
CA GLU A 453 -5.68 -19.38 -19.31
C GLU A 453 -4.16 -19.22 -19.20
N LEU A 454 -3.46 -20.33 -18.99
CA LEU A 454 -2.01 -20.43 -19.02
C LEU A 454 -1.60 -21.25 -20.25
N ASN A 455 -0.75 -20.69 -21.10
CA ASN A 455 -0.09 -21.41 -22.19
C ASN A 455 1.39 -21.59 -21.89
N TRP A 456 1.75 -22.71 -21.24
CA TRP A 456 3.13 -23.04 -20.91
C TRP A 456 3.78 -23.81 -22.08
N LYS A 457 4.40 -23.07 -22.99
CA LYS A 457 4.89 -23.58 -24.28
C LYS A 457 6.02 -24.59 -24.11
N GLU A 458 6.92 -24.37 -23.16
CA GLU A 458 8.11 -25.20 -22.91
C GLU A 458 7.75 -26.61 -22.45
N LYS A 459 6.55 -26.77 -21.88
CA LYS A 459 5.99 -28.05 -21.45
C LYS A 459 4.86 -28.54 -22.35
N ASN A 460 4.51 -27.80 -23.40
CA ASN A 460 3.32 -28.06 -24.22
C ASN A 460 2.07 -28.30 -23.34
N LEU A 461 1.89 -27.45 -22.31
CA LEU A 461 0.77 -27.53 -21.37
C LEU A 461 -0.09 -26.28 -21.51
N HIS A 462 -1.34 -26.43 -21.94
CA HIS A 462 -2.33 -25.36 -21.95
C HIS A 462 -3.41 -25.66 -20.92
N LEU A 463 -3.58 -24.77 -19.95
CA LEU A 463 -4.52 -24.90 -18.84
C LEU A 463 -5.54 -23.76 -18.86
N LYS A 464 -6.80 -24.07 -18.55
CA LYS A 464 -7.85 -23.08 -18.30
C LYS A 464 -8.32 -23.19 -16.86
N GLN A 465 -8.30 -22.07 -16.13
CA GLN A 465 -8.87 -21.94 -14.79
C GLN A 465 -10.20 -21.19 -14.86
N GLU A 466 -11.27 -21.85 -14.42
CA GLU A 466 -12.63 -21.31 -14.36
C GLU A 466 -13.10 -21.28 -12.90
N THR A 467 -13.52 -20.10 -12.46
CA THR A 467 -14.02 -19.89 -11.09
C THR A 467 -14.86 -18.61 -11.04
N ASP A 468 -15.78 -18.53 -10.09
CA ASP A 468 -16.45 -17.28 -9.70
C ASP A 468 -15.84 -16.70 -8.40
N PHE A 469 -14.73 -17.25 -7.91
CA PHE A 469 -14.04 -16.77 -6.72
C PHE A 469 -13.77 -15.24 -6.81
N PRO A 470 -14.11 -14.47 -5.76
CA PRO A 470 -14.45 -14.89 -4.40
C PRO A 470 -15.97 -14.98 -4.13
N GLN A 471 -16.81 -15.14 -5.14
CA GLN A 471 -18.26 -15.36 -4.98
C GLN A 471 -18.56 -16.78 -4.54
N GLY A 472 -18.00 -17.76 -5.24
CA GLY A 472 -18.05 -19.16 -4.85
C GLY A 472 -16.74 -19.64 -4.24
N ASP A 473 -16.82 -20.86 -3.74
CA ASP A 473 -15.73 -21.53 -3.02
C ASP A 473 -14.96 -22.52 -3.92
N CYS A 474 -15.25 -22.52 -5.24
CA CYS A 474 -14.78 -23.55 -6.17
C CYS A 474 -13.97 -22.97 -7.34
N THR A 475 -12.86 -23.61 -7.67
CA THR A 475 -12.11 -23.40 -8.92
C THR A 475 -11.97 -24.70 -9.70
N THR A 476 -12.03 -24.64 -11.02
CA THR A 476 -11.81 -25.79 -11.91
C THR A 476 -10.68 -25.48 -12.87
N LEU A 477 -9.65 -26.33 -12.87
CA LEU A 477 -8.57 -26.31 -13.85
C LEU A 477 -8.86 -27.38 -14.90
N THR A 478 -8.95 -26.99 -16.16
CA THR A 478 -9.13 -27.90 -17.31
C THR A 478 -7.86 -27.90 -18.14
N ILE A 479 -7.32 -29.09 -18.41
CA ILE A 479 -6.17 -29.27 -19.29
C ILE A 479 -6.67 -29.25 -20.74
N LEU A 480 -6.41 -28.15 -21.44
CA LEU A 480 -6.78 -27.99 -22.85
C LEU A 480 -5.82 -28.74 -23.77
N GLU A 481 -4.52 -28.75 -23.43
CA GLU A 481 -3.48 -29.46 -24.17
C GLU A 481 -2.43 -30.02 -23.19
N SER A 482 -2.00 -31.27 -23.40
CA SER A 482 -0.88 -31.90 -22.68
C SER A 482 -0.01 -32.70 -23.64
N GLY A 483 1.10 -32.10 -24.09
CA GLY A 483 2.10 -32.73 -24.96
C GLY A 483 3.10 -33.62 -24.21
N ALA A 484 2.61 -34.46 -23.29
CA ALA A 484 3.36 -35.34 -22.36
C ALA A 484 3.81 -34.72 -21.02
N TYR A 485 3.10 -33.72 -20.51
CA TYR A 485 3.33 -33.20 -19.17
C TYR A 485 3.03 -34.26 -18.09
N ASN A 486 4.03 -34.65 -17.29
CA ASN A 486 3.92 -35.70 -16.27
C ASN A 486 4.41 -35.28 -14.88
N HIS A 487 4.67 -33.99 -14.69
CA HIS A 487 5.09 -33.43 -13.42
C HIS A 487 3.88 -33.09 -12.53
N PRO A 488 4.08 -32.95 -11.20
CA PRO A 488 3.02 -32.52 -10.31
C PRO A 488 2.50 -31.12 -10.63
N ILE A 489 1.20 -30.93 -10.38
CA ILE A 489 0.59 -29.61 -10.23
C ILE A 489 0.42 -29.34 -8.74
N TYR A 490 0.95 -28.23 -8.26
CA TYR A 490 0.85 -27.79 -6.87
C TYR A 490 -0.22 -26.70 -6.75
N ILE A 491 -1.22 -26.89 -5.90
CA ILE A 491 -2.26 -25.90 -5.64
C ILE A 491 -2.02 -25.28 -4.27
N ARG A 492 -1.93 -23.95 -4.18
CA ARG A 492 -1.77 -23.28 -2.87
C ARG A 492 -2.96 -23.63 -1.99
N TYR A 493 -2.69 -24.04 -0.75
CA TYR A 493 -3.70 -24.16 0.31
C TYR A 493 -3.56 -22.91 1.20
N PRO A 494 -4.39 -21.88 1.03
CA PRO A 494 -4.25 -20.61 1.75
C PRO A 494 -4.39 -20.77 3.27
N HIS A 495 -3.73 -19.93 4.09
CA HIS A 495 -3.87 -20.02 5.55
C HIS A 495 -5.29 -19.70 6.03
N TRP A 496 -6.07 -18.93 5.27
CA TRP A 496 -7.46 -18.62 5.61
C TRP A 496 -8.41 -19.81 5.36
N ALA A 497 -8.03 -20.78 4.54
CA ALA A 497 -8.90 -21.90 4.20
C ALA A 497 -8.97 -22.88 5.38
N GLY A 498 -10.19 -23.25 5.77
CA GLY A 498 -10.42 -24.23 6.83
C GLY A 498 -10.06 -25.65 6.39
N ARG A 499 -10.25 -26.64 7.28
CA ARG A 499 -9.95 -28.06 6.99
C ARG A 499 -10.82 -28.67 5.88
N GLU A 500 -11.94 -28.04 5.55
CA GLU A 500 -12.88 -28.47 4.52
C GLU A 500 -12.39 -28.06 3.12
N VAL A 501 -11.29 -28.66 2.68
CA VAL A 501 -10.82 -28.60 1.29
C VAL A 501 -11.06 -29.94 0.63
N SER A 502 -11.55 -29.93 -0.61
CA SER A 502 -11.69 -31.13 -1.42
C SER A 502 -11.11 -30.91 -2.82
N VAL A 503 -10.50 -31.97 -3.36
CA VAL A 503 -9.99 -31.99 -4.73
C VAL A 503 -10.57 -33.20 -5.44
N ARG A 504 -11.01 -33.00 -6.69
CA ARG A 504 -11.40 -34.08 -7.58
C ARG A 504 -10.64 -33.98 -8.89
N ILE A 505 -10.20 -35.12 -9.43
CA ILE A 505 -9.65 -35.22 -10.78
C ILE A 505 -10.61 -36.10 -11.58
N ASN A 506 -11.19 -35.56 -12.66
CA ASN A 506 -12.18 -36.27 -13.49
C ASN A 506 -13.35 -36.85 -12.68
N ASP A 507 -13.88 -36.03 -11.76
CA ASP A 507 -14.97 -36.34 -10.83
C ASP A 507 -14.64 -37.40 -9.74
N GLU A 508 -13.44 -37.97 -9.74
CA GLU A 508 -12.94 -38.85 -8.68
C GLU A 508 -12.25 -38.06 -7.57
N GLU A 509 -12.55 -38.38 -6.31
CA GLU A 509 -11.94 -37.74 -5.14
C GLU A 509 -10.44 -38.03 -5.06
N TYR A 510 -9.64 -36.97 -4.89
CA TYR A 510 -8.19 -37.07 -4.75
C TYR A 510 -7.78 -36.92 -3.28
N PRO A 511 -7.01 -37.87 -2.72
CA PRO A 511 -6.62 -37.82 -1.31
C PRO A 511 -5.70 -36.64 -1.03
N LEU A 512 -6.00 -35.89 0.04
CA LEU A 512 -5.23 -34.72 0.45
C LEU A 512 -4.18 -35.08 1.50
N HIS A 513 -2.94 -34.65 1.24
CA HIS A 513 -1.80 -34.77 2.14
C HIS A 513 -1.12 -33.39 2.30
N ALA A 514 -1.89 -32.39 2.70
CA ALA A 514 -1.43 -31.02 2.96
C ALA A 514 -2.34 -30.35 3.98
N GLN A 515 -1.83 -29.33 4.67
CA GLN A 515 -2.60 -28.44 5.54
C GLN A 515 -2.58 -26.99 5.03
N ALA A 516 -3.41 -26.14 5.63
CA ALA A 516 -3.40 -24.71 5.34
C ALA A 516 -1.99 -24.12 5.54
N GLY A 517 -1.52 -23.33 4.59
CA GLY A 517 -0.15 -22.83 4.54
C GLY A 517 0.84 -23.74 3.79
N GLU A 518 0.37 -24.77 3.11
CA GLU A 518 1.19 -25.67 2.26
C GLU A 518 0.67 -25.72 0.81
N TYR A 519 1.39 -26.45 -0.05
CA TYR A 519 0.89 -26.80 -1.38
C TYR A 519 0.24 -28.19 -1.38
N ILE A 520 -0.95 -28.30 -1.97
CA ILE A 520 -1.55 -29.58 -2.32
C ILE A 520 -0.84 -30.11 -3.57
N ARG A 521 -0.08 -31.20 -3.40
CA ARG A 521 0.65 -31.85 -4.49
C ARG A 521 -0.25 -32.84 -5.24
N LEU A 522 -0.63 -32.51 -6.47
CA LEU A 522 -1.39 -33.37 -7.36
C LEU A 522 -0.46 -34.09 -8.33
N GLN A 523 -0.38 -35.40 -8.23
CA GLN A 523 0.38 -36.25 -9.14
C GLN A 523 -0.60 -37.09 -9.97
N HIS A 524 -0.66 -36.82 -11.26
CA HIS A 524 -1.53 -37.52 -12.20
C HIS A 524 -0.86 -37.61 -13.58
N PRO A 525 -1.12 -38.66 -14.40
CA PRO A 525 -0.68 -38.70 -15.79
C PRO A 525 -1.57 -37.77 -16.65
N TRP A 526 -1.30 -36.47 -16.58
CA TRP A 526 -2.11 -35.41 -17.17
C TRP A 526 -2.34 -35.56 -18.68
N LYS A 527 -3.61 -35.54 -19.09
CA LYS A 527 -4.07 -35.64 -20.47
C LYS A 527 -4.97 -34.47 -20.82
N THR A 528 -5.05 -34.16 -22.12
CA THR A 528 -6.08 -33.27 -22.66
C THR A 528 -7.46 -33.73 -22.22
N GLY A 529 -8.25 -32.79 -21.70
CA GLY A 529 -9.59 -33.01 -21.17
C GLY A 529 -9.65 -33.29 -19.67
N ASP A 530 -8.52 -33.51 -18.99
CA ASP A 530 -8.51 -33.70 -17.53
C ASP A 530 -9.04 -32.45 -16.81
N ARG A 531 -9.86 -32.67 -15.80
CA ARG A 531 -10.48 -31.61 -14.99
C ARG A 531 -10.12 -31.78 -13.53
N ILE A 532 -9.49 -30.77 -12.94
CA ILE A 532 -9.16 -30.67 -11.53
C ILE A 532 -10.13 -29.69 -10.89
N ARG A 533 -11.06 -30.18 -10.09
CA ARG A 533 -11.98 -29.34 -9.31
C ARG A 533 -11.45 -29.21 -7.89
N ILE A 534 -11.27 -27.98 -7.42
CA ILE A 534 -10.84 -27.67 -6.06
C ILE A 534 -11.92 -26.84 -5.38
N GLU A 535 -12.34 -27.27 -4.20
CA GLU A 535 -13.31 -26.56 -3.36
C GLU A 535 -12.66 -26.21 -2.03
N MET A 536 -12.62 -24.91 -1.70
CA MET A 536 -12.07 -24.37 -0.46
C MET A 536 -13.13 -23.49 0.19
N LYS A 537 -13.83 -24.04 1.17
CA LYS A 537 -14.94 -23.34 1.80
C LYS A 537 -14.48 -22.07 2.51
N GLN A 538 -15.10 -20.93 2.16
CA GLN A 538 -14.80 -19.66 2.80
C GLN A 538 -15.66 -19.48 4.06
N THR A 539 -15.02 -19.29 5.22
CA THR A 539 -15.69 -18.98 6.48
C THR A 539 -15.49 -17.52 6.87
N PHE A 540 -16.37 -17.01 7.74
CA PHE A 540 -16.16 -15.72 8.38
C PHE A 540 -15.06 -15.79 9.43
N ARG A 541 -14.23 -14.74 9.50
CA ARG A 541 -13.36 -14.48 10.64
C ARG A 541 -13.41 -13.00 11.02
N LEU A 542 -13.12 -12.73 12.27
CA LEU A 542 -12.86 -11.39 12.77
C LEU A 542 -11.36 -11.23 12.99
N GLU A 543 -10.81 -10.15 12.47
CA GLU A 543 -9.41 -9.79 12.69
C GLU A 543 -9.37 -8.49 13.49
N ALA A 544 -8.87 -8.57 14.73
CA ALA A 544 -8.73 -7.42 15.59
C ALA A 544 -7.53 -6.57 15.16
N ALA A 545 -7.62 -5.25 15.35
CA ALA A 545 -6.47 -4.38 15.20
C ALA A 545 -5.42 -4.68 16.29
N PRO A 546 -4.11 -4.67 15.97
CA PRO A 546 -3.07 -5.01 16.94
C PRO A 546 -3.06 -4.13 18.20
N ASP A 547 -3.47 -2.86 18.07
CA ASP A 547 -3.52 -1.87 19.14
C ASP A 547 -4.90 -1.74 19.83
N ASP A 548 -5.97 -2.37 19.31
CA ASP A 548 -7.30 -2.32 19.94
C ASP A 548 -8.07 -3.63 19.67
N PRO A 549 -8.16 -4.56 20.65
CA PRO A 549 -8.82 -5.86 20.46
C PRO A 549 -10.34 -5.75 20.22
N PHE A 550 -10.92 -4.57 20.43
CA PHE A 550 -12.34 -4.32 20.21
C PHE A 550 -12.60 -3.68 18.84
N MET A 551 -11.58 -3.23 18.11
CA MET A 551 -11.71 -2.78 16.72
C MET A 551 -11.44 -3.95 15.77
N ASN A 552 -12.47 -4.47 15.13
CA ASN A 552 -12.41 -5.70 14.36
C ASN A 552 -12.81 -5.45 12.91
N VAL A 553 -12.19 -6.21 11.99
CA VAL A 553 -12.55 -6.27 10.58
C VAL A 553 -13.14 -7.63 10.28
N ILE A 554 -14.24 -7.67 9.54
CA ILE A 554 -14.87 -8.92 9.10
C ILE A 554 -14.25 -9.33 7.78
N PHE A 555 -13.83 -10.58 7.69
CA PHE A 555 -13.43 -11.19 6.43
C PHE A 555 -14.21 -12.47 6.14
N ARG A 556 -14.40 -12.79 4.87
CA ARG A 556 -14.81 -14.12 4.38
C ARG A 556 -13.78 -14.62 3.36
N GLY A 557 -13.08 -15.71 3.67
CA GLY A 557 -11.86 -16.07 2.92
C GLY A 557 -10.87 -14.89 2.86
N PRO A 558 -10.19 -14.55 1.76
CA PRO A 558 -9.24 -13.44 1.78
C PRO A 558 -9.90 -12.05 1.72
N ILE A 559 -11.23 -11.96 1.63
CA ILE A 559 -11.95 -10.73 1.30
C ILE A 559 -12.42 -10.00 2.55
N ALA A 560 -12.03 -8.74 2.70
CA ALA A 560 -12.51 -7.82 3.71
C ALA A 560 -13.92 -7.34 3.36
N TYR A 561 -14.79 -7.27 4.37
CA TYR A 561 -16.17 -6.81 4.24
C TYR A 561 -16.34 -5.45 4.89
N ALA A 562 -16.93 -4.52 4.14
CA ALA A 562 -17.19 -3.16 4.60
C ALA A 562 -18.68 -3.00 4.95
N ALA A 563 -18.95 -2.46 6.12
CA ALA A 563 -20.28 -2.05 6.55
C ALA A 563 -20.70 -0.80 5.77
N GLN A 564 -21.83 -0.86 5.07
CA GLN A 564 -22.36 0.23 4.25
C GLN A 564 -23.13 1.23 5.10
N LEU A 565 -22.70 2.49 5.05
CA LEU A 565 -23.26 3.59 5.86
C LEU A 565 -24.05 4.61 5.03
N GLY A 566 -24.29 4.31 3.75
CA GLY A 566 -25.10 5.12 2.85
C GLY A 566 -24.32 6.15 2.05
N ALA A 567 -25.03 6.83 1.14
CA ALA A 567 -24.48 7.83 0.22
C ALA A 567 -24.95 9.26 0.55
N ASP A 568 -25.69 9.44 1.64
CA ASP A 568 -26.23 10.73 2.03
C ASP A 568 -25.10 11.73 2.28
N HIS A 569 -25.21 12.91 1.66
CA HIS A 569 -24.23 13.98 1.76
C HIS A 569 -22.78 13.54 1.44
N LEU A 570 -22.60 12.63 0.49
CA LEU A 570 -21.29 12.41 -0.11
C LEU A 570 -20.83 13.70 -0.81
N PRO A 571 -19.60 14.17 -0.54
CA PRO A 571 -19.00 15.23 -1.34
C PRO A 571 -18.68 14.68 -2.75
N ASN A 572 -18.23 15.56 -3.65
CA ASN A 572 -17.73 15.11 -4.95
C ASN A 572 -16.54 14.14 -4.76
N GLU A 573 -16.69 12.91 -5.23
CA GLU A 573 -15.71 11.84 -5.08
C GLU A 573 -14.61 11.92 -6.16
N TYR A 574 -14.85 12.62 -7.27
CA TYR A 574 -13.87 12.84 -8.33
C TYR A 574 -13.05 14.09 -8.02
N ILE A 575 -11.81 13.88 -7.53
CA ILE A 575 -10.97 14.94 -6.99
C ILE A 575 -9.86 15.33 -7.96
N LYS A 576 -9.46 16.60 -7.87
CA LYS A 576 -8.39 17.18 -8.70
C LYS A 576 -7.02 17.16 -8.02
N THR A 577 -7.01 17.11 -6.69
CA THR A 577 -5.80 16.99 -5.86
C THR A 577 -5.93 15.83 -4.89
N SER A 578 -4.84 15.13 -4.58
CA SER A 578 -4.86 13.90 -3.75
C SER A 578 -5.37 14.11 -2.31
N ARG A 579 -5.41 15.36 -1.84
CA ARG A 579 -5.75 15.74 -0.46
C ARG A 579 -7.06 16.53 -0.37
N GLN A 580 -7.87 16.55 -1.43
CA GLN A 580 -9.06 17.39 -1.53
C GLN A 580 -10.16 17.04 -0.50
N ASN A 581 -10.32 15.74 -0.19
CA ASN A 581 -11.42 15.25 0.63
C ASN A 581 -10.93 14.70 1.97
N SER A 582 -11.52 15.20 3.06
CA SER A 582 -11.30 14.72 4.43
C SER A 582 -12.61 14.54 5.21
N SER A 583 -13.76 14.53 4.53
CA SER A 583 -15.08 14.38 5.15
C SER A 583 -15.35 12.92 5.57
N PHE A 584 -15.97 12.75 6.74
CA PHE A 584 -16.44 11.48 7.27
C PHE A 584 -17.77 11.68 8.00
N LEU A 585 -18.49 10.59 8.26
CA LEU A 585 -19.68 10.66 9.11
C LEU A 585 -19.31 11.04 10.54
N PRO A 586 -20.16 11.81 11.23
CA PRO A 586 -20.08 11.92 12.69
C PRO A 586 -20.03 10.52 13.30
N LEU A 587 -19.21 10.33 14.33
CA LEU A 587 -19.00 9.02 14.94
C LEU A 587 -20.30 8.45 15.53
N ASP A 588 -21.18 9.32 16.02
CA ASP A 588 -22.50 8.98 16.53
C ASP A 588 -23.41 8.35 15.45
N ASP A 589 -23.06 8.49 14.17
CA ASP A 589 -23.72 7.87 13.02
C ASP A 589 -23.04 6.56 12.56
N ILE A 590 -22.06 6.07 13.33
CA ILE A 590 -21.37 4.80 13.12
C ILE A 590 -21.87 3.79 14.16
N PRO A 591 -22.38 2.62 13.74
CA PRO A 591 -22.94 1.66 14.68
C PRO A 591 -21.84 0.92 15.45
N LEU A 592 -22.07 0.75 16.74
CA LEU A 592 -21.34 -0.17 17.61
C LEU A 592 -21.95 -1.58 17.49
N PHE A 593 -21.14 -2.64 17.61
CA PHE A 593 -21.63 -4.01 17.54
C PHE A 593 -21.51 -4.74 18.87
N ILE A 594 -22.60 -5.38 19.30
CA ILE A 594 -22.59 -6.36 20.41
C ILE A 594 -22.93 -7.73 19.83
N VAL A 595 -21.94 -8.62 19.78
CA VAL A 595 -22.00 -9.84 18.97
C VAL A 595 -21.31 -11.03 19.63
N ASN A 596 -21.68 -12.24 19.20
CA ASN A 596 -20.84 -13.42 19.45
C ASN A 596 -19.66 -13.41 18.46
N LYS A 597 -18.48 -13.00 18.92
CA LYS A 597 -17.26 -12.94 18.10
C LYS A 597 -16.77 -14.32 17.65
N MET A 598 -17.09 -15.38 18.40
CA MET A 598 -16.67 -16.75 18.09
C MET A 598 -17.55 -17.43 17.05
N ASP A 599 -18.74 -16.88 16.77
CA ASP A 599 -19.68 -17.41 15.80
C ASP A 599 -20.29 -16.26 14.96
N PRO A 600 -19.52 -15.70 14.00
CA PRO A 600 -20.02 -14.67 13.11
C PRO A 600 -21.26 -15.07 12.31
N ASP A 601 -21.37 -16.37 11.95
CA ASP A 601 -22.51 -16.92 11.21
C ASP A 601 -23.82 -16.79 12.00
N SER A 602 -23.79 -16.71 13.33
CA SER A 602 -25.00 -16.50 14.14
C SER A 602 -25.71 -15.17 13.85
N TRP A 603 -24.99 -14.12 13.47
CA TRP A 603 -25.52 -12.76 13.29
C TRP A 603 -25.26 -12.14 11.90
N LEU A 604 -24.42 -12.74 11.06
CA LEU A 604 -24.24 -12.39 9.65
C LEU A 604 -25.09 -13.31 8.78
N LYS A 605 -26.14 -12.78 8.14
CA LYS A 605 -26.99 -13.56 7.23
C LYS A 605 -26.86 -13.07 5.81
N ALA A 606 -26.79 -13.98 4.84
CA ALA A 606 -26.77 -13.63 3.43
C ALA A 606 -27.97 -12.73 3.10
N ASP A 607 -27.71 -11.66 2.36
CA ASP A 607 -28.75 -10.77 1.87
C ASP A 607 -29.31 -11.34 0.55
N ASN A 608 -30.63 -11.52 0.48
CA ASN A 608 -31.26 -12.14 -0.68
C ASN A 608 -31.35 -11.20 -1.89
N ALA A 609 -31.17 -9.89 -1.70
CA ALA A 609 -31.31 -8.89 -2.76
C ALA A 609 -29.96 -8.54 -3.41
N VAL A 610 -28.86 -8.64 -2.66
CA VAL A 610 -27.53 -8.25 -3.15
C VAL A 610 -26.57 -9.43 -3.06
N PRO A 611 -26.08 -9.97 -4.19
CA PRO A 611 -25.09 -11.05 -4.20
C PRO A 611 -23.85 -10.72 -3.39
N GLN A 612 -23.30 -11.74 -2.71
CA GLN A 612 -22.16 -11.63 -1.80
C GLN A 612 -22.35 -10.60 -0.67
N ALA A 613 -23.55 -10.07 -0.42
CA ALA A 613 -23.78 -9.17 0.69
C ALA A 613 -24.33 -9.94 1.89
N TYR A 614 -24.04 -9.44 3.09
CA TYR A 614 -24.54 -10.00 4.34
C TYR A 614 -25.14 -8.90 5.19
N ARG A 615 -26.30 -9.17 5.78
CA ARG A 615 -26.96 -8.26 6.69
C ARG A 615 -26.73 -8.72 8.12
N THR A 616 -26.37 -7.79 8.99
CA THR A 616 -26.34 -8.07 10.41
C THR A 616 -27.74 -8.28 10.96
N GLN A 617 -27.88 -9.06 12.03
CA GLN A 617 -29.16 -9.27 12.70
C GLN A 617 -29.04 -9.02 14.20
N LYS A 618 -29.70 -7.97 14.69
CA LYS A 618 -29.72 -7.57 16.12
C LYS A 618 -28.31 -7.38 16.70
N ALA A 619 -27.34 -7.03 15.86
CA ALA A 619 -25.94 -6.92 16.23
C ALA A 619 -25.51 -5.46 16.41
N GLY A 620 -25.91 -4.59 15.46
CA GLY A 620 -25.54 -3.19 15.46
C GLY A 620 -26.44 -2.37 16.38
N ILE A 621 -25.84 -1.38 17.04
CA ILE A 621 -26.50 -0.42 17.91
C ILE A 621 -26.07 0.96 17.44
N LEU A 622 -27.04 1.80 17.08
CA LEU A 622 -26.82 3.17 16.68
C LEU A 622 -27.68 4.08 17.55
N LYS A 623 -27.04 5.03 18.27
CA LYS A 623 -27.72 5.97 19.18
C LYS A 623 -28.67 5.24 20.16
N GLY A 624 -28.18 4.13 20.73
CA GLY A 624 -28.91 3.28 21.68
C GLY A 624 -30.04 2.44 21.09
N LYS A 625 -30.22 2.41 19.76
CA LYS A 625 -31.26 1.64 19.08
C LYS A 625 -30.65 0.54 18.22
N PRO A 626 -31.29 -0.64 18.12
CA PRO A 626 -30.87 -1.67 17.17
C PRO A 626 -30.82 -1.13 15.74
N LYS A 627 -29.73 -1.43 15.03
CA LYS A 627 -29.50 -1.03 13.64
C LYS A 627 -28.78 -2.15 12.91
N ASP A 628 -29.50 -2.83 12.03
CA ASP A 628 -28.90 -3.78 11.11
C ASP A 628 -28.19 -3.03 9.97
N VAL A 629 -27.07 -3.58 9.52
CA VAL A 629 -26.17 -2.98 8.52
C VAL A 629 -25.91 -4.00 7.43
N LEU A 630 -25.86 -3.53 6.17
CA LEU A 630 -25.45 -4.34 5.04
C LEU A 630 -23.93 -4.31 4.92
N LEU A 631 -23.31 -5.48 4.78
CA LEU A 631 -21.89 -5.64 4.51
C LEU A 631 -21.68 -6.15 3.10
N ARG A 632 -20.70 -5.57 2.40
CA ARG A 632 -20.30 -6.00 1.06
C ARG A 632 -18.79 -6.18 0.98
N PRO A 633 -18.29 -7.02 0.04
CA PRO A 633 -16.88 -7.06 -0.28
C PRO A 633 -16.33 -5.64 -0.49
N TYR A 634 -15.20 -5.33 0.13
CA TYR A 634 -14.67 -3.97 0.11
C TYR A 634 -14.26 -3.51 -1.29
N TYR A 635 -13.77 -4.43 -2.11
CA TYR A 635 -13.44 -4.18 -3.52
C TYR A 635 -14.67 -3.88 -4.39
N GLN A 636 -15.89 -4.11 -3.89
CA GLN A 636 -17.15 -3.73 -4.56
C GLN A 636 -17.80 -2.50 -3.91
N THR A 637 -17.20 -1.97 -2.84
CA THR A 637 -17.75 -0.83 -2.08
C THR A 637 -17.22 0.46 -2.70
N HIS A 638 -18.01 1.01 -3.62
CA HIS A 638 -17.79 2.30 -4.29
C HIS A 638 -19.00 3.22 -4.07
N HIS A 639 -18.81 4.53 -4.28
CA HIS A 639 -19.87 5.57 -4.28
C HIS A 639 -20.75 5.60 -3.03
N GLN A 640 -20.13 5.38 -1.87
CA GLN A 640 -20.80 5.33 -0.58
C GLN A 640 -19.82 5.49 0.57
N ARG A 641 -20.38 5.83 1.73
CA ARG A 641 -19.66 5.78 3.00
C ARG A 641 -19.64 4.36 3.55
N TYR A 642 -18.55 4.02 4.22
CA TYR A 642 -18.35 2.69 4.76
C TYR A 642 -17.51 2.68 6.04
N SER A 643 -17.49 1.53 6.71
CA SER A 643 -16.52 1.21 7.75
C SER A 643 -15.99 -0.21 7.57
N LEU A 644 -14.66 -0.35 7.57
CA LEU A 644 -13.98 -1.66 7.60
C LEU A 644 -13.69 -2.09 9.03
N TYR A 645 -13.09 -1.19 9.81
CA TYR A 645 -12.93 -1.37 11.25
C TYR A 645 -14.23 -1.03 11.95
N LEU A 646 -14.76 -2.02 12.67
CA LEU A 646 -16.01 -1.92 13.41
C LEU A 646 -15.69 -2.14 14.88
N LYS A 647 -16.20 -1.26 15.75
CA LYS A 647 -16.09 -1.46 17.19
C LYS A 647 -17.04 -2.59 17.59
N MET A 648 -16.50 -3.65 18.18
CA MET A 648 -17.23 -4.87 18.53
C MET A 648 -16.92 -5.30 19.96
N TYR A 649 -17.97 -5.62 20.70
CA TYR A 649 -17.89 -6.25 22.01
C TYR A 649 -18.71 -7.54 22.04
N THR A 650 -18.30 -8.50 22.85
CA THR A 650 -19.23 -9.53 23.33
C THR A 650 -20.17 -8.93 24.38
N PRO A 651 -21.31 -9.58 24.69
CA PRO A 651 -22.17 -9.14 25.79
C PRO A 651 -21.42 -9.01 27.12
N ASP A 652 -20.51 -9.94 27.41
CA ASP A 652 -19.71 -9.93 28.64
C ASP A 652 -18.64 -8.83 28.65
N GLU A 653 -17.97 -8.59 27.51
CA GLU A 653 -17.04 -7.49 27.36
C GLU A 653 -17.76 -6.15 27.54
N MET A 654 -18.95 -5.98 26.97
CA MET A 654 -19.76 -4.77 27.14
C MET A 654 -20.20 -4.59 28.61
N ALA A 655 -20.66 -5.65 29.27
CA ALA A 655 -21.03 -5.61 30.68
C ALA A 655 -19.82 -5.26 31.57
N CYS A 656 -18.64 -5.80 31.26
CA CYS A 656 -17.39 -5.46 31.94
C CYS A 656 -17.03 -3.99 31.73
N ARG A 657 -17.11 -3.51 30.50
CA ARG A 657 -16.86 -2.11 30.14
C ARG A 657 -17.73 -1.15 30.93
N ASN A 658 -19.04 -1.39 30.96
CA ASN A 658 -20.02 -0.54 31.66
C ASN A 658 -19.81 -0.49 33.18
N ARG A 659 -19.11 -1.48 33.76
CA ARG A 659 -18.76 -1.51 35.18
C ARG A 659 -17.46 -0.74 35.46
N VAL A 660 -16.51 -0.81 34.55
CA VAL A 660 -15.14 -0.31 34.76
C VAL A 660 -14.97 1.14 34.28
N VAL A 661 -15.55 1.49 33.13
CA VAL A 661 -15.54 2.84 32.54
C VAL A 661 -16.74 3.62 33.08
N SER A 662 -16.45 4.68 33.84
CA SER A 662 -17.46 5.48 34.56
C SER A 662 -18.01 6.64 33.73
N ASP A 663 -17.17 7.24 32.89
CA ASP A 663 -17.54 8.34 31.99
C ASP A 663 -16.53 8.48 30.86
N GLU A 664 -16.97 9.00 29.72
CA GLU A 664 -16.13 9.30 28.57
C GLU A 664 -16.62 10.57 27.87
N LEU A 665 -15.67 11.34 27.36
CA LEU A 665 -15.92 12.62 26.70
C LEU A 665 -15.07 12.69 25.43
N ARG A 666 -15.74 12.87 24.28
CA ARG A 666 -15.08 13.35 23.07
C ARG A 666 -14.98 14.87 23.15
N VAL A 667 -13.77 15.36 23.42
CA VAL A 667 -13.51 16.79 23.50
C VAL A 667 -13.78 17.45 22.14
N ALA A 668 -14.24 18.71 22.15
CA ALA A 668 -14.69 19.47 20.99
C ALA A 668 -15.99 18.98 20.30
N SER A 669 -16.66 17.92 20.80
CA SER A 669 -18.04 17.61 20.38
C SER A 669 -19.06 18.44 21.14
N ASP A 670 -19.93 19.16 20.43
CA ASP A 670 -20.93 20.02 21.07
C ASP A 670 -21.89 19.25 21.99
N ALA A 671 -22.26 18.03 21.61
CA ALA A 671 -23.15 17.20 22.40
C ALA A 671 -22.48 16.77 23.72
N ASP A 672 -21.27 16.24 23.61
CA ASP A 672 -20.48 15.74 24.74
C ASP A 672 -20.07 16.88 25.67
N GLU A 673 -19.54 17.99 25.15
CA GLU A 673 -19.10 19.13 25.95
C GLU A 673 -20.26 19.79 26.71
N LYS A 674 -21.44 19.84 26.09
CA LYS A 674 -22.67 20.28 26.76
C LYS A 674 -23.10 19.29 27.85
N ALA A 675 -23.06 17.99 27.58
CA ALA A 675 -23.41 16.96 28.55
C ALA A 675 -22.50 16.99 29.79
N HIS A 676 -21.24 17.40 29.61
CA HIS A 676 -20.23 17.51 30.66
C HIS A 676 -20.03 18.94 31.19
N GLN A 677 -20.97 19.85 30.94
CA GLN A 677 -20.97 21.23 31.46
C GLN A 677 -19.63 21.95 31.27
N LEU A 678 -19.14 22.01 30.02
CA LEU A 678 -17.95 22.79 29.67
C LEU A 678 -18.01 24.20 30.29
N SER A 679 -16.94 24.57 31.00
CA SER A 679 -16.69 25.93 31.48
C SER A 679 -15.27 26.33 31.11
N GLU A 680 -15.09 27.54 30.61
CA GLU A 680 -13.87 27.93 29.92
C GLU A 680 -13.58 29.44 30.01
N GLU A 681 -12.30 29.79 29.82
CA GLU A 681 -11.81 31.14 29.59
C GLU A 681 -10.69 31.08 28.55
N LYS A 682 -10.80 31.89 27.49
CA LYS A 682 -9.84 31.93 26.37
C LYS A 682 -9.55 30.54 25.80
N SER A 683 -10.59 29.75 25.53
CA SER A 683 -10.47 28.41 24.98
C SER A 683 -11.18 28.27 23.64
N GLU A 684 -10.66 27.40 22.78
CA GLU A 684 -11.16 27.17 21.43
C GLU A 684 -11.02 25.70 21.02
N LYS A 685 -11.84 25.30 20.05
CA LYS A 685 -11.67 24.02 19.35
C LYS A 685 -10.58 24.16 18.31
N ALA A 686 -9.70 23.17 18.23
CA ALA A 686 -8.62 23.18 17.26
C ALA A 686 -8.46 21.83 16.56
N PRO A 687 -8.25 21.83 15.23
CA PRO A 687 -7.88 20.63 14.51
C PRO A 687 -6.43 20.25 14.78
N GLN A 688 -6.18 18.94 14.83
CA GLN A 688 -4.85 18.34 14.89
C GLN A 688 -3.86 18.90 13.85
N ALA A 689 -4.34 19.20 12.62
CA ALA A 689 -3.53 19.84 11.58
C ALA A 689 -3.01 21.23 11.99
N ALA A 690 -3.81 22.07 12.65
CA ALA A 690 -3.38 23.41 13.05
C ALA A 690 -2.26 23.37 14.12
N LEU A 691 -2.13 22.22 14.78
CA LEU A 691 -1.19 21.96 15.87
C LEU A 691 0.16 21.43 15.39
N SER A 692 0.25 21.09 14.10
CA SER A 692 1.43 20.49 13.50
C SER A 692 1.63 21.03 12.08
N ASN A 693 2.65 20.55 11.36
CA ASN A 693 2.90 20.95 9.96
C ASN A 693 2.15 20.04 8.96
N PHE A 694 0.99 19.47 9.34
CA PHE A 694 0.27 18.48 8.53
C PHE A 694 -1.06 18.98 7.98
N TRP A 695 -1.51 18.30 6.93
CA TRP A 695 -2.69 18.66 6.15
C TRP A 695 -3.98 17.93 6.58
N GLU A 696 -3.93 16.93 7.47
CA GLU A 696 -5.13 16.21 7.91
C GLU A 696 -5.74 16.79 9.18
N ALA A 697 -7.02 17.14 9.12
CA ALA A 697 -7.78 17.70 10.23
C ALA A 697 -8.95 16.77 10.64
N THR A 698 -8.70 15.46 10.79
CA THR A 698 -9.78 14.49 11.10
C THR A 698 -10.12 14.39 12.58
N ARG A 699 -9.34 15.01 13.46
CA ARG A 699 -9.61 15.08 14.91
C ARG A 699 -9.60 16.52 15.39
N LEU A 700 -10.61 16.85 16.18
CA LEU A 700 -10.74 18.12 16.89
C LEU A 700 -10.44 17.88 18.36
N GLY A 701 -9.63 18.76 18.93
CA GLY A 701 -9.42 18.86 20.37
C GLY A 701 -9.78 20.25 20.87
N ARG A 702 -9.54 20.49 22.15
CA ARG A 702 -9.70 21.81 22.78
C ARG A 702 -8.38 22.27 23.37
N MET A 703 -8.05 23.53 23.14
CA MET A 703 -6.92 24.20 23.76
C MET A 703 -7.30 25.59 24.24
N THR A 704 -6.33 26.27 24.86
CA THR A 704 -6.47 27.67 25.24
C THR A 704 -5.54 28.57 24.42
N ASP A 705 -5.91 29.84 24.36
CA ASP A 705 -4.94 30.92 24.22
C ASP A 705 -4.14 31.12 25.50
N THR A 706 -3.20 32.07 25.45
CA THR A 706 -2.31 32.38 26.57
C THR A 706 -3.08 32.78 27.84
N ASP A 707 -2.69 32.19 28.97
CA ASP A 707 -3.30 32.40 30.29
C ASP A 707 -4.79 31.99 30.35
N GLY A 708 -5.21 31.03 29.53
CA GLY A 708 -6.57 30.47 29.53
C GLY A 708 -6.72 29.17 30.32
N TRP A 709 -7.96 28.69 30.40
CA TRP A 709 -8.31 27.39 30.99
C TRP A 709 -9.64 26.85 30.44
N PHE A 710 -9.87 25.55 30.59
CA PHE A 710 -11.17 24.93 30.37
C PHE A 710 -11.39 23.77 31.35
N SER A 711 -12.64 23.39 31.57
CA SER A 711 -13.01 22.34 32.53
C SER A 711 -14.28 21.60 32.16
N TYR A 712 -14.41 20.38 32.68
CA TYR A 712 -15.55 19.49 32.48
C TYR A 712 -15.96 18.84 33.80
N GLN A 713 -17.26 18.60 33.99
CA GLN A 713 -17.78 17.73 35.03
C GLN A 713 -17.92 16.30 34.52
N VAL A 714 -17.19 15.37 35.12
CA VAL A 714 -17.22 13.94 34.80
C VAL A 714 -17.68 13.11 35.98
N LYS A 715 -18.28 11.96 35.72
CA LYS A 715 -18.69 10.97 36.72
C LYS A 715 -17.50 10.09 37.12
N VAL A 716 -17.47 9.71 38.39
CA VAL A 716 -16.53 8.74 38.96
C VAL A 716 -17.30 7.61 39.63
N ASN A 717 -16.72 6.42 39.68
CA ASN A 717 -17.29 5.31 40.44
C ASN A 717 -16.97 5.50 41.93
N GLN A 718 -17.99 5.84 42.72
CA GLN A 718 -17.84 6.07 44.17
C GLN A 718 -17.61 4.79 44.97
N GLU A 719 -18.03 3.64 44.44
CA GLU A 719 -17.88 2.33 45.09
C GLU A 719 -16.47 1.73 44.84
N ALA A 720 -15.78 2.22 43.81
CA ALA A 720 -14.45 1.77 43.47
C ALA A 720 -13.39 2.38 44.40
N ALA A 721 -12.42 1.55 44.82
CA ALA A 721 -11.31 2.00 45.65
C ALA A 721 -10.41 3.03 44.94
N ARG A 722 -10.39 3.04 43.60
CA ARG A 722 -9.55 3.89 42.77
C ARG A 722 -10.31 4.30 41.51
N ASN A 723 -10.10 5.55 41.09
CA ASN A 723 -10.53 6.07 39.81
C ASN A 723 -9.31 6.70 39.13
N TYR A 724 -9.27 6.63 37.81
CA TYR A 724 -8.22 7.17 36.97
C TYR A 724 -8.85 8.03 35.87
N LEU A 725 -8.20 9.14 35.57
CA LEU A 725 -8.45 9.98 34.42
C LEU A 725 -7.43 9.61 33.35
N VAL A 726 -7.90 9.14 32.20
CA VAL A 726 -7.11 8.95 31.00
C VAL A 726 -7.36 10.15 30.08
N VAL A 727 -6.28 10.79 29.63
CA VAL A 727 -6.36 11.96 28.73
C VAL A 727 -5.60 11.67 27.45
N THR A 728 -6.25 11.88 26.31
CA THR A 728 -5.65 11.69 24.99
C THR A 728 -5.12 13.01 24.46
N TYR A 729 -3.84 13.01 24.09
CA TYR A 729 -3.12 14.15 23.53
C TYR A 729 -2.58 13.83 22.14
N TRP A 730 -2.23 14.88 21.39
CA TRP A 730 -1.41 14.75 20.20
C TRP A 730 0.06 14.84 20.59
N GLY A 731 0.88 13.90 20.14
CA GLY A 731 2.28 13.81 20.55
C GLY A 731 3.21 14.87 19.95
N ASN A 732 2.72 15.69 19.02
CA ASN A 732 3.53 16.65 18.30
C ASN A 732 3.01 18.08 18.38
N GLU A 733 2.63 18.50 19.57
CA GLU A 733 2.31 19.90 19.83
C GLU A 733 3.57 20.77 19.68
N LYS A 734 3.37 22.03 19.25
CA LYS A 734 4.43 23.04 19.22
C LYS A 734 4.90 23.39 20.63
N GLU A 735 6.04 24.04 20.74
CA GLU A 735 6.47 24.62 22.02
C GLU A 735 5.39 25.59 22.55
N ASN A 736 5.28 25.73 23.88
CA ASN A 736 4.36 26.63 24.62
C ASN A 736 3.07 26.02 25.23
N HIS A 737 2.92 24.69 25.20
CA HIS A 737 1.78 23.97 25.78
C HIS A 737 2.13 23.39 27.16
N ASP A 738 2.21 24.28 28.15
CA ASP A 738 2.53 23.98 29.55
C ASP A 738 1.33 24.31 30.46
N PHE A 739 0.82 23.32 31.18
CA PHE A 739 -0.40 23.51 31.98
C PHE A 739 -0.52 22.54 33.15
N ASP A 740 -1.35 22.90 34.12
CA ASP A 740 -1.73 22.07 35.25
C ASP A 740 -3.07 21.37 34.99
N ILE A 741 -3.19 20.15 35.53
CA ILE A 741 -4.45 19.41 35.61
C ILE A 741 -4.93 19.47 37.06
N LEU A 742 -6.14 19.99 37.26
CA LEU A 742 -6.75 20.16 38.57
C LEU A 742 -8.05 19.34 38.67
N ILE A 743 -8.25 18.70 39.81
CA ILE A 743 -9.51 18.05 40.16
C ILE A 743 -10.12 18.82 41.33
N ASN A 744 -11.30 19.40 41.13
CA ASN A 744 -11.99 20.25 42.12
C ASN A 744 -11.08 21.35 42.70
N GLY A 745 -10.21 21.92 41.85
CA GLY A 745 -9.28 22.98 42.22
C GLY A 745 -7.96 22.50 42.86
N GLN A 746 -7.81 21.21 43.15
CA GLN A 746 -6.53 20.64 43.59
C GLN A 746 -5.71 20.17 42.40
N LYS A 747 -4.47 20.67 42.27
CA LYS A 747 -3.51 20.20 41.27
C LYS A 747 -3.17 18.72 41.50
N ILE A 748 -3.26 17.92 40.43
CA ILE A 748 -2.89 16.50 40.44
C ILE A 748 -1.70 16.19 39.53
N ALA A 749 -1.47 17.00 38.48
CA ALA A 749 -0.38 16.84 37.54
C ALA A 749 -0.05 18.18 36.85
N ALA A 750 1.11 18.22 36.19
CA ALA A 750 1.52 19.27 35.27
C ALA A 750 2.00 18.61 33.99
N GLU A 751 1.61 19.13 32.83
CA GLU A 751 1.93 18.59 31.52
C GLU A 751 2.69 19.58 30.65
N HIS A 752 3.56 19.01 29.81
CA HIS A 752 4.28 19.69 28.75
C HIS A 752 4.15 18.86 27.47
N LEU A 753 3.43 19.35 26.47
CA LEU A 753 3.07 18.52 25.30
C LEU A 753 4.07 18.58 24.14
N SER A 754 5.10 19.42 24.22
CA SER A 754 5.99 19.62 23.07
C SER A 754 6.87 18.41 22.79
N GLY A 755 6.90 18.00 21.52
CA GLY A 755 7.89 17.04 21.01
C GLY A 755 7.89 15.65 21.63
N LYS A 756 6.79 15.18 22.25
CA LYS A 756 6.73 13.86 22.89
C LYS A 756 6.78 12.70 21.86
N TYR A 757 5.80 12.65 20.96
CA TYR A 757 5.65 11.59 19.95
C TYR A 757 5.18 12.13 18.59
N PRO A 758 6.02 12.16 17.56
CA PRO A 758 5.62 12.67 16.25
C PRO A 758 4.54 11.81 15.58
N PHE A 759 3.61 12.46 14.88
CA PHE A 759 2.55 11.81 14.09
C PHE A 759 1.62 10.83 14.81
N THR A 760 1.49 10.85 16.14
CA THR A 760 0.59 9.93 16.83
C THR A 760 -0.10 10.54 18.03
N PHE A 761 -1.27 9.99 18.36
CA PHE A 761 -1.95 10.22 19.61
C PHE A 761 -1.35 9.34 20.70
N TYR A 762 -1.28 9.87 21.91
CA TYR A 762 -0.87 9.12 23.08
C TYR A 762 -1.77 9.46 24.25
N GLU A 763 -1.76 8.58 25.24
CA GLU A 763 -2.56 8.73 26.44
C GLU A 763 -1.67 8.86 27.66
N GLU A 764 -2.09 9.70 28.59
CA GLU A 764 -1.54 9.74 29.94
C GLU A 764 -2.62 9.39 30.95
N VAL A 765 -2.22 8.68 32.00
CA VAL A 765 -3.11 8.19 33.05
C VAL A 765 -2.81 8.90 34.36
N TYR A 766 -3.80 9.60 34.89
CA TYR A 766 -3.70 10.31 36.15
C TYR A 766 -4.62 9.69 37.20
N LYS A 767 -4.12 9.50 38.42
CA LYS A 767 -4.94 9.01 39.52
C LYS A 767 -5.87 10.12 40.02
N ILE A 768 -7.16 9.83 40.13
CA ILE A 768 -8.13 10.70 40.78
C ILE A 768 -8.06 10.44 42.30
N PRO A 769 -7.74 11.45 43.15
CA PRO A 769 -7.67 11.25 44.59
C PRO A 769 -9.02 10.83 45.20
N SER A 770 -8.97 9.91 46.15
CA SER A 770 -10.15 9.41 46.86
C SER A 770 -10.84 10.53 47.65
N GLY A 771 -12.18 10.50 47.74
CA GLY A 771 -12.97 11.46 48.50
C GLY A 771 -13.15 12.83 47.83
N MET A 772 -12.70 13.00 46.58
CA MET A 772 -12.90 14.25 45.83
C MET A 772 -14.27 14.37 45.15
N ALA A 773 -15.01 13.27 44.98
CA ALA A 773 -16.31 13.31 44.32
C ALA A 773 -17.31 14.15 45.12
N ASP A 774 -18.13 14.94 44.44
CA ASP A 774 -19.26 15.61 45.06
C ASP A 774 -20.31 14.58 45.56
N GLY A 775 -21.34 15.05 46.25
CA GLY A 775 -22.44 14.19 46.73
C GLY A 775 -23.24 13.49 45.63
N LYS A 776 -22.92 13.72 44.34
CA LYS A 776 -23.52 13.10 43.16
C LYS A 776 -22.52 12.23 42.38
N GLY A 777 -21.33 11.97 42.92
CA GLY A 777 -20.32 11.14 42.26
C GLY A 777 -19.65 11.81 41.07
N LYS A 778 -19.54 13.14 41.06
CA LYS A 778 -18.87 13.90 39.99
C LYS A 778 -17.65 14.65 40.49
N VAL A 779 -16.71 14.89 39.58
CA VAL A 779 -15.56 15.77 39.80
C VAL A 779 -15.43 16.75 38.64
N THR A 780 -14.93 17.95 38.91
CA THR A 780 -14.55 18.94 37.90
C THR A 780 -13.08 18.77 37.55
N ILE A 781 -12.80 18.39 36.32
CA ILE A 781 -11.45 18.34 35.76
C ILE A 781 -11.19 19.67 35.06
N ARG A 782 -10.13 20.38 35.44
CA ARG A 782 -9.71 21.64 34.81
C ARG A 782 -8.30 21.51 34.25
N PHE A 783 -8.14 21.96 33.01
CA PHE A 783 -6.85 22.17 32.36
C PHE A 783 -6.54 23.67 32.41
N GLN A 784 -5.47 24.04 33.10
CA GLN A 784 -5.15 25.44 33.37
C GLN A 784 -3.73 25.77 32.93
N SER A 785 -3.60 26.69 31.99
CA SER A 785 -2.29 27.10 31.48
C SER A 785 -1.41 27.70 32.58
N HIS A 786 -0.10 27.51 32.44
CA HIS A 786 0.87 28.29 33.20
C HIS A 786 0.94 29.74 32.66
N PRO A 787 1.45 30.70 33.44
CA PRO A 787 1.59 32.08 32.98
C PRO A 787 2.40 32.19 31.67
N GLY A 788 1.84 32.84 30.65
CA GLY A 788 2.44 32.99 29.32
C GLY A 788 2.28 31.77 28.40
N LYS A 789 1.59 30.71 28.85
CA LYS A 789 1.51 29.40 28.19
C LYS A 789 0.08 29.06 27.77
N LYS A 790 -0.08 27.94 27.05
CA LYS A 790 -1.37 27.38 26.60
C LYS A 790 -1.66 26.05 27.31
N ALA A 791 -2.93 25.74 27.53
CA ALA A 791 -3.40 24.43 27.97
C ALA A 791 -4.00 23.61 26.83
N GLY A 792 -3.85 22.29 26.87
CA GLY A 792 -4.23 21.41 25.75
C GLY A 792 -3.21 21.45 24.60
N ALA A 793 -3.50 20.94 23.41
CA ALA A 793 -4.79 20.39 23.02
C ALA A 793 -5.11 19.06 23.71
N VAL A 794 -6.34 18.95 24.24
CA VAL A 794 -6.91 17.69 24.73
C VAL A 794 -7.91 17.18 23.70
N PHE A 795 -7.84 15.90 23.34
CA PHE A 795 -8.70 15.30 22.32
C PHE A 795 -9.79 14.39 22.89
N ALA A 796 -9.56 13.80 24.06
CA ALA A 796 -10.54 12.96 24.72
C ALA A 796 -10.24 12.77 26.21
N LEU A 797 -11.29 12.46 26.98
CA LEU A 797 -11.20 12.05 28.38
C LEU A 797 -11.93 10.72 28.60
N LYS A 798 -11.35 9.84 29.42
CA LYS A 798 -11.98 8.62 29.91
C LYS A 798 -11.75 8.49 31.41
N VAL A 799 -12.80 8.29 32.18
CA VAL A 799 -12.73 7.97 33.61
C VAL A 799 -12.95 6.48 33.79
N THR A 800 -11.98 5.81 34.39
CA THR A 800 -12.01 4.35 34.57
C THR A 800 -11.48 3.94 35.94
N THR A 801 -11.95 2.80 36.43
CA THR A 801 -11.44 2.16 37.64
C THR A 801 -10.23 1.26 37.36
N ASP A 802 -10.01 0.90 36.10
CA ASP A 802 -8.88 0.11 35.61
C ASP A 802 -8.46 0.64 34.23
N PRO A 803 -7.30 1.32 34.11
CA PRO A 803 -6.83 1.87 32.84
C PRO A 803 -6.22 0.82 31.90
N GLU A 804 -5.93 -0.39 32.39
CA GLU A 804 -5.40 -1.48 31.57
C GLU A 804 -6.53 -2.25 30.86
N LEU A 805 -7.75 -2.20 31.42
CA LEU A 805 -8.95 -2.73 30.78
C LEU A 805 -9.57 -1.69 29.85
N PHE A 806 -9.78 -2.07 28.59
CA PHE A 806 -10.18 -1.17 27.51
C PHE A 806 -9.16 -0.02 27.32
N PRO A 807 -7.88 -0.36 27.05
CA PRO A 807 -6.83 0.63 26.82
C PRO A 807 -7.12 1.39 25.52
N ASP A 808 -6.53 2.58 25.41
CA ASP A 808 -6.74 3.51 24.29
C ASP A 808 -8.17 4.08 24.21
N TYR A 809 -8.27 5.39 24.09
CA TYR A 809 -9.53 6.07 23.81
C TYR A 809 -9.93 5.71 22.39
N SER A 810 -11.06 5.02 22.29
CA SER A 810 -11.63 4.76 20.99
C SER A 810 -12.30 6.03 20.50
N PHE A 811 -11.70 6.65 19.50
CA PHE A 811 -12.31 7.76 18.76
C PHE A 811 -13.60 7.35 18.01
N TYR A 812 -14.18 6.17 18.24
CA TYR A 812 -15.24 5.58 17.40
C TYR A 812 -16.36 4.93 18.21
N LEU A 813 -16.58 5.41 19.45
CA LEU A 813 -17.62 4.95 20.37
C LEU A 813 -18.94 5.69 20.23
#